data_AF-A0A1R4F6C1-F1
#
_entry.id   AF-A0A1R4F6C1-F1
#
_cell.length_a   1.000
_cell.length_b   1.000
_cell.length_c   1.000
_cell.angle_alpha   90.00
_cell.angle_beta   90.00
_cell.angle_gamma   90.00
#
_symmetry.space_group_name_H-M   'P 1'
#
loop_
_entity.id
_entity.type
_entity.pdbx_description
1 polymer ?
#
loop_
_entity_poly.entity_id
_entity_poly.type
_entity_poly.pdbx_seq_one_letter_code
_entity_poly.pdbx_strand_id
1 'polypeptide(L)'
;MSDTPARGAGVSEKSLPEPYEVWRPNRIRWSKSPEAFACLPGGDLGGDTIIATDGDICATQLSVADAWAITAAISPRPTVRVAAVNEDGSTLNSYPPQHITPVTAAAPERPWAIYLTDRAHAYRLLCFDLDGKTPEAAEAAEQDTAALARLLIDAGLAPVVCQSGPQGGRHIWIALREGVAAELVHRLARLAKVLHTTLDLSPIMNPAAGCVRPPGAPHRHGGSSTVIDGNLDSLTRPSGTTAAVSAAVERLAQLVNDRAATERTDTFSADTAQDDRKHPHIPGTKRPLAPAAAAAAAALRTNAAADDASAVLWRVLTGAAAAHWHYSDVARVLDTAPGLEHARTRNEDGRRIARRPDERARVLRRQWDRAVAYIASGRRIVGRDETFDARADAIAAHVLAVQSRADAAPGRWNRGGGPADRRVLDALSILALQALSADLEADTRRLALMAGIGRETARTALLRLAEDDWIIRTNEAEGRSAAHWKIGPHVVIHSNPVDARSQVAHRPPGSGAAARNALLLELTNRLDDAAHDLFTLGALGLHAGNVYARCTHDPLPLGELAQLTGSDAAHTVQTLTRLIEADVLLLSRDGWHKPAADRRDAAADARGVTGRLAARAERYAVERELWAWWCAELDWMNTPRAERPKRPAPGQLVLVPDLGPAPRPIHPRTANGRADYRAARCIITGTTPPARPRPVPVSDAERIIMDVLGAKPIGTMPFPRSHDETQPDPLEGKAQRSGARQPYRERTDRTTTVRFVG
;
A
#
# COMPACT_ATOMS: atom_id res chain seq x y z
N MET A 1 33.13 -71.34 -0.17
CA MET A 1 34.19 -70.55 0.49
C MET A 1 33.50 -69.31 1.07
N SER A 2 32.85 -69.41 2.23
CA SER A 2 33.40 -69.28 3.60
C SER A 2 34.02 -67.88 3.82
N ASP A 3 33.66 -67.03 4.77
CA ASP A 3 32.83 -67.17 5.97
C ASP A 3 32.35 -65.79 6.43
N THR A 4 31.17 -65.77 7.07
CA THR A 4 30.77 -64.75 8.06
C THR A 4 30.92 -65.39 9.45
N PRO A 5 31.20 -64.62 10.52
CA PRO A 5 30.24 -64.55 11.63
C PRO A 5 30.07 -63.10 12.19
N ALA A 6 28.86 -62.59 12.41
CA ALA A 6 28.01 -62.70 13.63
C ALA A 6 28.58 -61.90 14.83
N ARG A 7 27.88 -61.11 15.68
CA ARG A 7 26.48 -60.90 16.13
C ARG A 7 26.47 -59.55 16.91
N GLY A 8 25.38 -58.76 16.94
CA GLY A 8 24.37 -58.68 18.04
C GLY A 8 24.84 -57.81 19.22
N ALA A 9 24.10 -56.94 19.91
CA ALA A 9 22.68 -56.61 20.02
C ALA A 9 22.58 -55.21 20.69
N GLY A 10 21.50 -54.45 20.47
CA GLY A 10 20.67 -54.05 21.62
C GLY A 10 19.90 -52.75 21.37
N VAL A 11 18.59 -52.84 21.56
CA VAL A 11 17.56 -51.80 21.44
C VAL A 11 17.46 -51.04 22.77
N SER A 12 17.27 -49.71 22.75
CA SER A 12 16.33 -49.05 23.67
C SER A 12 15.91 -47.66 23.17
N GLU A 13 14.66 -47.36 23.46
CA GLU A 13 13.72 -46.36 22.99
C GLU A 13 13.71 -45.08 23.87
N LYS A 14 13.04 -44.01 23.39
CA LYS A 14 12.57 -42.77 24.06
C LYS A 14 13.61 -41.61 24.10
N SER A 15 13.33 -40.37 23.68
CA SER A 15 12.10 -39.57 23.75
C SER A 15 12.06 -38.47 22.67
N LEU A 16 10.85 -38.13 22.22
CA LEU A 16 10.49 -36.95 21.43
C LEU A 16 10.75 -35.64 22.22
N PRO A 17 11.09 -34.51 21.58
CA PRO A 17 10.76 -33.20 22.11
C PRO A 17 9.40 -32.74 21.54
N GLU A 18 8.49 -32.50 22.48
CA GLU A 18 7.27 -31.71 22.30
C GLU A 18 7.57 -30.26 21.91
N PRO A 19 6.55 -29.50 21.47
CA PRO A 19 6.78 -28.37 20.59
C PRO A 19 6.20 -27.03 21.14
N TYR A 20 6.67 -25.93 20.53
CA TYR A 20 6.13 -24.55 20.54
C TYR A 20 6.00 -23.83 21.91
N GLU A 21 7.01 -23.03 22.26
CA GLU A 21 6.87 -21.87 23.15
C GLU A 21 6.60 -20.59 22.35
N VAL A 22 5.70 -19.79 22.89
CA VAL A 22 5.13 -18.55 22.37
C VAL A 22 6.19 -17.45 22.27
N TRP A 23 6.47 -16.96 21.06
CA TRP A 23 7.37 -15.82 20.85
C TRP A 23 6.61 -14.49 21.02
N ARG A 24 7.01 -13.68 22.01
CA ARG A 24 6.61 -12.28 22.19
C ARG A 24 7.68 -11.36 21.57
N PRO A 25 7.31 -10.23 20.96
CA PRO A 25 8.27 -9.34 20.30
C PRO A 25 9.09 -8.57 21.34
N ASN A 26 10.41 -8.81 21.37
CA ASN A 26 11.33 -8.08 22.24
C ASN A 26 11.73 -6.74 21.61
N ARG A 27 11.45 -5.66 22.36
CA ARG A 27 12.16 -4.37 22.31
C ARG A 27 13.66 -4.62 22.46
N ILE A 28 14.46 -4.21 21.49
CA ILE A 28 15.91 -4.14 21.64
C ILE A 28 16.24 -2.92 22.51
N ARG A 29 16.76 -3.18 23.71
CA ARG A 29 17.42 -2.20 24.59
C ARG A 29 18.92 -2.48 24.49
N TRP A 30 19.70 -1.52 24.03
CA TRP A 30 21.16 -1.61 24.07
C TRP A 30 21.63 -1.27 25.49
N SER A 31 22.27 -2.22 26.16
CA SER A 31 22.95 -2.01 27.45
C SER A 31 24.43 -1.69 27.21
N LYS A 32 24.88 -0.54 27.70
CA LYS A 32 26.30 -0.24 27.94
C LYS A 32 26.74 -0.92 29.24
N SER A 33 27.83 -1.70 29.21
CA SER A 33 28.77 -1.86 30.34
C SER A 33 30.07 -2.54 29.89
N PRO A 34 31.25 -2.09 30.38
CA PRO A 34 32.58 -2.60 30.02
C PRO A 34 33.22 -3.42 31.16
N GLU A 35 33.80 -4.58 30.86
CA GLU A 35 34.72 -5.31 31.76
C GLU A 35 35.80 -5.99 30.88
N ALA A 36 37.05 -5.51 30.93
CA ALA A 36 38.12 -5.89 31.87
C ALA A 36 38.97 -7.07 31.34
N PHE A 37 40.17 -6.77 30.84
CA PHE A 37 41.25 -7.75 30.70
C PHE A 37 42.51 -7.24 31.41
N ALA A 38 43.07 -8.12 32.24
CA ALA A 38 44.10 -7.87 33.23
C ALA A 38 45.51 -7.77 32.64
N CYS A 39 46.32 -6.87 33.22
CA CYS A 39 47.77 -6.76 33.03
C CYS A 39 48.55 -7.74 33.89
N LEU A 40 49.70 -8.24 33.40
CA LEU A 40 50.93 -8.49 34.17
C LEU A 40 52.19 -8.32 33.25
N PRO A 41 53.39 -8.02 33.80
CA PRO A 41 54.30 -7.01 33.25
C PRO A 41 55.69 -7.51 32.81
N GLY A 42 56.43 -6.65 32.10
CA GLY A 42 57.90 -6.60 32.15
C GLY A 42 58.62 -6.54 30.80
N GLY A 43 59.38 -5.47 30.57
CA GLY A 43 60.40 -5.42 29.51
C GLY A 43 60.56 -4.06 28.84
N ASP A 44 61.21 -3.13 29.53
CA ASP A 44 61.60 -1.80 29.07
C ASP A 44 62.74 -1.88 28.02
N LEU A 45 62.49 -1.39 26.79
CA LEU A 45 63.53 -0.86 25.87
C LEU A 45 62.88 0.15 24.92
N GLY A 46 63.31 1.41 25.04
CA GLY A 46 62.78 2.56 24.34
C GLY A 46 62.96 2.57 22.83
N GLY A 47 62.01 3.24 22.18
CA GLY A 47 61.97 3.54 20.76
C GLY A 47 60.55 3.98 20.38
N ASP A 48 60.33 5.29 20.30
CA ASP A 48 59.04 5.92 19.98
C ASP A 48 58.36 5.25 18.78
N THR A 49 57.42 4.35 19.08
CA THR A 49 56.48 3.78 18.13
C THR A 49 55.09 4.17 18.62
N ILE A 50 54.52 5.18 17.97
CA ILE A 50 53.14 5.61 18.21
C ILE A 50 52.23 4.45 17.82
N ILE A 51 51.69 3.74 18.81
CA ILE A 51 50.60 2.79 18.63
C ILE A 51 49.32 3.61 18.43
N ALA A 52 48.82 3.66 17.21
CA ALA A 52 47.53 4.25 16.89
C ALA A 52 46.40 3.36 17.43
N THR A 53 45.62 3.91 18.36
CA THR A 53 44.33 3.37 18.80
C THR A 53 43.21 4.26 18.27
N ASP A 54 42.23 3.65 17.59
CA ASP A 54 40.88 4.12 17.26
C ASP A 54 40.68 5.55 16.70
N GLY A 55 40.57 5.63 15.35
CA GLY A 55 39.33 6.11 14.72
C GLY A 55 38.95 7.59 14.74
N ASP A 56 39.90 8.54 14.80
CA ASP A 56 39.58 9.94 14.52
C ASP A 56 39.38 10.18 13.00
N ILE A 57 38.12 10.17 12.56
CA ILE A 57 37.72 10.66 11.24
C ILE A 57 37.97 12.17 11.21
N CYS A 58 39.09 12.60 10.62
CA CYS A 58 39.46 14.01 10.57
C CYS A 58 38.59 14.76 9.53
N ALA A 59 37.54 15.42 10.00
CA ALA A 59 36.68 16.24 9.16
C ALA A 59 37.50 17.36 8.50
N THR A 60 37.54 17.38 7.16
CA THR A 60 38.33 18.35 6.39
C THR A 60 37.48 19.57 6.08
N GLN A 61 37.81 20.70 6.72
CA GLN A 61 37.19 21.99 6.44
C GLN A 61 37.98 22.75 5.38
N LEU A 62 37.32 23.12 4.29
CA LEU A 62 37.93 23.85 3.18
C LEU A 62 37.86 25.36 3.40
N SER A 63 38.88 26.10 2.94
CA SER A 63 38.77 27.56 2.85
C SER A 63 37.73 27.95 1.79
N VAL A 64 37.18 29.16 1.85
CA VAL A 64 36.23 29.66 0.83
C VAL A 64 36.88 29.67 -0.56
N ALA A 65 38.16 29.97 -0.66
CA ALA A 65 38.91 29.96 -1.91
C ALA A 65 39.04 28.54 -2.48
N ASP A 66 39.40 27.56 -1.65
CA ASP A 66 39.51 26.16 -2.08
C ASP A 66 38.14 25.58 -2.45
N ALA A 67 37.11 25.88 -1.65
CA ALA A 67 35.73 25.50 -1.94
C ALA A 67 35.25 26.06 -3.29
N TRP A 68 35.62 27.32 -3.60
CA TRP A 68 35.30 27.92 -4.89
C TRP A 68 36.09 27.29 -6.05
N ALA A 69 37.37 26.98 -5.85
CA ALA A 69 38.18 26.29 -6.85
C ALA A 69 37.61 24.90 -7.18
N ILE A 70 37.22 24.13 -6.15
CA ILE A 70 36.54 22.84 -6.32
C ILE A 70 35.20 23.02 -7.03
N THR A 71 34.39 24.00 -6.61
CA THR A 71 33.11 24.33 -7.25
C THR A 71 33.30 24.57 -8.76
N ALA A 72 34.30 25.37 -9.14
CA ALA A 72 34.60 25.66 -10.53
C ALA A 72 35.07 24.42 -11.31
N ALA A 73 35.81 23.52 -10.66
CA ALA A 73 36.30 22.29 -11.28
C ALA A 73 35.20 21.25 -11.54
N ILE A 74 34.20 21.15 -10.65
CA ILE A 74 33.18 20.09 -10.73
C ILE A 74 31.85 20.55 -11.31
N SER A 75 31.58 21.86 -11.39
CA SER A 75 30.29 22.37 -11.83
C SER A 75 29.96 21.93 -13.27
N PRO A 76 28.83 21.23 -13.51
CA PRO A 76 28.42 20.79 -14.85
C PRO A 76 28.02 21.94 -15.78
N ARG A 77 27.83 23.14 -15.23
CA ARG A 77 27.41 24.35 -15.95
C ARG A 77 28.38 25.49 -15.65
N PRO A 78 28.54 26.46 -16.57
CA PRO A 78 29.46 27.60 -16.37
C PRO A 78 28.98 28.62 -15.33
N THR A 79 27.84 28.37 -14.67
CA THR A 79 27.22 29.27 -13.70
C THR A 79 26.72 28.48 -12.51
N VAL A 80 26.85 29.05 -11.32
CA VAL A 80 26.26 28.53 -10.07
C VAL A 80 25.03 29.35 -9.69
N ARG A 81 24.15 28.80 -8.85
CA ARG A 81 23.04 29.55 -8.23
C ARG A 81 23.51 30.15 -6.91
N VAL A 82 23.06 31.36 -6.61
CA VAL A 82 23.36 32.05 -5.35
C VAL A 82 22.08 32.18 -4.54
N ALA A 83 22.18 31.99 -3.22
CA ALA A 83 21.05 32.06 -2.32
C ALA A 83 20.36 33.43 -2.37
N ALA A 84 19.03 33.42 -2.41
CA ALA A 84 18.21 34.62 -2.24
C ALA A 84 18.36 35.19 -0.82
N VAL A 85 18.03 36.46 -0.69
CA VAL A 85 17.97 37.15 0.60
C VAL A 85 16.56 37.69 0.80
N ASN A 86 16.11 37.72 2.04
CA ASN A 86 14.90 38.42 2.46
C ASN A 86 15.11 39.94 2.43
N GLU A 87 14.02 40.69 2.57
CA GLU A 87 14.03 42.15 2.70
C GLU A 87 14.86 42.63 3.91
N ASP A 88 14.96 41.80 4.95
CA ASP A 88 15.76 42.05 6.15
C ASP A 88 17.26 41.69 6.00
N GLY A 89 17.68 41.21 4.82
CA GLY A 89 19.05 40.80 4.52
C GLY A 89 19.40 39.38 4.96
N SER A 90 18.50 38.63 5.61
CA SER A 90 18.74 37.24 5.98
C SER A 90 18.78 36.32 4.76
N THR A 91 19.70 35.35 4.76
CA THR A 91 19.85 34.42 3.62
C THR A 91 18.79 33.32 3.64
N LEU A 92 18.08 33.17 2.53
CA LEU A 92 17.07 32.14 2.33
C LEU A 92 17.68 30.81 1.86
N ASN A 93 16.98 29.70 2.16
CA ASN A 93 17.28 28.39 1.55
C ASN A 93 16.64 28.26 0.15
N SER A 94 16.80 29.29 -0.68
CA SER A 94 16.23 29.35 -2.03
C SER A 94 17.30 29.82 -3.01
N TYR A 95 17.44 29.11 -4.11
CA TYR A 95 18.48 29.31 -5.13
C TYR A 95 17.82 29.65 -6.48
N PRO A 96 17.20 30.83 -6.59
CA PRO A 96 16.28 31.13 -7.67
C PRO A 96 17.03 31.45 -8.97
N PRO A 97 16.36 31.34 -10.13
CA PRO A 97 17.06 31.39 -11.39
C PRO A 97 17.69 32.75 -11.75
N GLN A 98 17.24 33.80 -11.10
CA GLN A 98 17.67 35.17 -11.29
C GLN A 98 19.01 35.47 -10.62
N HIS A 99 19.42 34.66 -9.62
CA HIS A 99 20.66 34.87 -8.87
C HIS A 99 21.70 33.85 -9.29
N ILE A 100 22.55 34.23 -10.26
CA ILE A 100 23.62 33.38 -10.78
C ILE A 100 24.96 34.09 -10.79
N THR A 101 26.03 33.31 -10.62
CA THR A 101 27.42 33.78 -10.73
C THR A 101 28.20 32.86 -11.67
N PRO A 102 28.99 33.40 -12.62
CA PRO A 102 29.90 32.59 -13.43
C PRO A 102 30.96 31.91 -12.56
N VAL A 103 31.29 30.64 -12.85
CA VAL A 103 32.32 29.91 -12.09
C VAL A 103 33.73 30.51 -12.22
N THR A 104 33.94 31.33 -13.26
CA THR A 104 35.20 32.04 -13.51
C THR A 104 35.32 33.37 -12.74
N ALA A 105 34.25 33.81 -12.04
CA ALA A 105 34.26 35.02 -11.23
C ALA A 105 34.87 34.74 -9.84
N ALA A 106 35.00 35.79 -9.01
CA ALA A 106 35.32 35.62 -7.60
C ALA A 106 34.18 34.90 -6.86
N ALA A 107 34.53 34.21 -5.77
CA ALA A 107 33.57 33.50 -4.93
C ALA A 107 32.45 34.46 -4.45
N PRO A 108 31.17 34.07 -4.54
CA PRO A 108 30.08 34.86 -3.98
C PRO A 108 30.21 35.01 -2.46
N GLU A 109 29.84 36.17 -1.93
CA GLU A 109 29.76 36.39 -0.47
C GLU A 109 28.62 35.59 0.19
N ARG A 110 27.62 35.18 -0.59
CA ARG A 110 26.46 34.41 -0.15
C ARG A 110 26.63 32.92 -0.46
N PRO A 111 25.95 32.01 0.28
CA PRO A 111 25.89 30.60 -0.07
C PRO A 111 25.54 30.35 -1.55
N TRP A 112 26.20 29.37 -2.15
CA TRP A 112 26.00 28.99 -3.55
C TRP A 112 25.72 27.49 -3.69
N ALA A 113 25.06 27.12 -4.78
CA ALA A 113 24.73 25.75 -5.14
C ALA A 113 25.07 25.49 -6.62
N ILE A 114 25.49 24.26 -6.93
CA ILE A 114 25.79 23.82 -8.30
C ILE A 114 24.71 22.89 -8.80
N TYR A 115 24.52 22.89 -10.12
CA TYR A 115 23.61 21.95 -10.76
C TYR A 115 24.16 20.54 -10.73
N LEU A 116 23.26 19.55 -10.73
CA LEU A 116 23.64 18.13 -10.86
C LEU A 116 23.80 17.70 -12.33
N THR A 117 23.16 18.44 -13.24
CA THR A 117 23.10 18.13 -14.67
C THR A 117 23.77 19.20 -15.53
N ASP A 118 24.25 18.76 -16.70
CA ASP A 118 24.67 19.67 -17.77
C ASP A 118 23.46 20.35 -18.44
N ARG A 119 23.71 21.18 -19.46
CA ARG A 119 22.65 21.88 -20.21
C ARG A 119 21.77 20.95 -21.05
N ALA A 120 22.21 19.73 -21.32
CA ALA A 120 21.44 18.70 -22.01
C ALA A 120 20.64 17.82 -21.04
N HIS A 121 20.59 18.20 -19.75
CA HIS A 121 19.88 17.47 -18.70
C HIS A 121 20.47 16.07 -18.39
N ALA A 122 21.70 15.80 -18.82
CA ALA A 122 22.42 14.60 -18.43
C ALA A 122 23.12 14.82 -17.07
N TYR A 123 23.01 13.85 -16.17
CA TYR A 123 23.64 13.92 -14.84
C TYR A 123 25.14 13.75 -14.98
N ARG A 124 25.88 14.72 -14.44
CA ARG A 124 27.34 14.69 -14.29
C ARG A 124 27.75 14.54 -12.84
N LEU A 125 26.86 14.94 -11.93
CA LEU A 125 26.98 14.76 -10.49
C LEU A 125 25.72 14.08 -9.98
N LEU A 126 25.89 13.20 -9.00
CA LEU A 126 24.81 12.74 -8.14
C LEU A 126 25.01 13.37 -6.76
N CYS A 127 23.91 13.82 -6.15
CA CYS A 127 23.92 14.24 -4.76
C CYS A 127 22.69 13.68 -4.07
N PHE A 128 22.91 12.85 -3.05
CA PHE A 128 21.86 12.41 -2.13
C PHE A 128 21.87 13.35 -0.93
N ASP A 129 20.78 14.07 -0.71
CA ASP A 129 20.61 15.02 0.38
C ASP A 129 19.81 14.36 1.51
N LEU A 130 20.46 14.01 2.62
CA LEU A 130 19.83 13.36 3.77
C LEU A 130 19.60 14.39 4.88
N ASP A 131 18.32 14.62 5.18
CA ASP A 131 17.87 15.64 6.12
C ASP A 131 18.04 15.17 7.58
N GLY A 132 18.71 15.99 8.39
CA GLY A 132 18.91 15.77 9.83
C GLY A 132 18.45 16.98 10.64
N LYS A 133 17.16 17.32 10.62
CA LYS A 133 16.64 18.57 11.21
C LYS A 133 16.48 18.54 12.74
N THR A 134 16.43 17.36 13.34
CA THR A 134 16.41 17.12 14.79
C THR A 134 17.55 16.19 15.19
N PRO A 135 17.93 16.08 16.47
CA PRO A 135 18.96 15.13 16.91
C PRO A 135 18.68 13.68 16.47
N GLU A 136 17.43 13.23 16.61
CA GLU A 136 17.01 11.89 16.19
C GLU A 136 17.06 11.73 14.67
N ALA A 137 16.64 12.75 13.92
CA ALA A 137 16.73 12.76 12.46
C ALA A 137 18.18 12.82 11.97
N ALA A 138 19.07 13.51 12.70
CA ALA A 138 20.49 13.55 12.38
C ALA A 138 21.16 12.19 12.60
N GLU A 139 20.82 11.47 13.67
CA GLU A 139 21.26 10.09 13.89
C GLU A 139 20.74 9.15 12.78
N ALA A 140 19.46 9.27 12.43
CA ALA A 140 18.88 8.51 11.31
C ALA A 140 19.56 8.83 9.97
N ALA A 141 19.83 10.12 9.69
CA ALA A 141 20.51 10.56 8.48
C ALA A 141 21.94 10.03 8.42
N GLU A 142 22.64 9.95 9.55
CA GLU A 142 23.97 9.36 9.63
C GLU A 142 23.95 7.85 9.32
N GLN A 143 23.01 7.11 9.91
CA GLN A 143 22.82 5.68 9.64
C GLN A 143 22.45 5.42 8.18
N ASP A 144 21.50 6.17 7.63
CA ASP A 144 21.10 6.10 6.23
C ASP A 144 22.27 6.45 5.29
N THR A 145 23.07 7.46 5.66
CA THR A 145 24.26 7.87 4.90
C THR A 145 25.28 6.75 4.85
N ALA A 146 25.61 6.14 5.99
CA ALA A 146 26.58 5.06 6.06
C ALA A 146 26.13 3.84 5.24
N ALA A 147 24.85 3.47 5.34
CA ALA A 147 24.27 2.36 4.58
C ALA A 147 24.29 2.62 3.07
N LEU A 148 23.86 3.82 2.65
CA LEU A 148 23.80 4.19 1.23
C LEU A 148 25.20 4.36 0.63
N ALA A 149 26.12 5.03 1.33
CA ALA A 149 27.50 5.22 0.86
C ALA A 149 28.20 3.87 0.64
N ARG A 150 28.04 2.91 1.58
CA ARG A 150 28.60 1.56 1.43
C ARG A 150 28.06 0.84 0.20
N LEU A 151 26.74 0.92 -0.04
CA LEU A 151 26.12 0.32 -1.23
C LEU A 151 26.66 0.93 -2.52
N LEU A 152 26.85 2.26 -2.55
CA LEU A 152 27.39 2.97 -3.71
C LEU A 152 28.86 2.58 -3.98
N ILE A 153 29.66 2.41 -2.93
CA ILE A 153 31.04 1.90 -3.02
C ILE A 153 31.05 0.48 -3.59
N ASP A 154 30.21 -0.42 -3.06
CA ASP A 154 30.10 -1.80 -3.53
C ASP A 154 29.68 -1.87 -5.02
N ALA A 155 28.94 -0.87 -5.51
CA ALA A 155 28.56 -0.73 -6.91
C ALA A 155 29.66 -0.09 -7.81
N GLY A 156 30.81 0.26 -7.25
CA GLY A 156 31.94 0.86 -7.97
C GLY A 156 31.87 2.37 -8.15
N LEU A 157 31.05 3.06 -7.35
CA LEU A 157 31.01 4.53 -7.30
C LEU A 157 31.93 5.04 -6.17
N ALA A 158 32.40 6.27 -6.30
CA ALA A 158 33.28 6.91 -5.32
C ALA A 158 32.54 8.05 -4.60
N PRO A 159 31.76 7.77 -3.54
CA PRO A 159 31.07 8.80 -2.78
C PRO A 159 32.03 9.65 -1.96
N VAL A 160 31.72 10.95 -1.87
CA VAL A 160 32.31 11.89 -0.92
C VAL A 160 31.18 12.37 -0.02
N VAL A 161 31.29 12.06 1.26
CA VAL A 161 30.28 12.40 2.26
C VAL A 161 30.64 13.72 2.91
N CYS A 162 29.68 14.64 2.93
CA CYS A 162 29.82 15.93 3.58
C CYS A 162 28.75 16.11 4.65
N GLN A 163 29.14 16.67 5.79
CA GLN A 163 28.19 17.30 6.69
C GLN A 163 27.74 18.63 6.04
N SER A 164 26.46 18.75 5.72
CA SER A 164 25.94 19.85 4.87
C SER A 164 25.66 21.15 5.63
N GLY A 165 25.64 21.09 6.96
CA GLY A 165 25.41 22.23 7.85
C GLY A 165 25.42 21.84 9.33
N PRO A 166 25.18 22.82 10.22
CA PRO A 166 25.28 22.65 11.67
C PRO A 166 24.17 21.77 12.27
N GLN A 167 23.09 21.54 11.53
CA GLN A 167 21.94 20.77 12.01
C GLN A 167 22.15 19.26 11.91
N GLY A 168 23.16 18.79 11.15
CA GLY A 168 23.49 17.37 11.04
C GLY A 168 23.07 16.71 9.73
N GLY A 169 22.48 17.45 8.78
CA GLY A 169 22.24 16.94 7.42
C GLY A 169 23.51 16.45 6.73
N ARG A 170 23.37 15.49 5.82
CA ARG A 170 24.47 14.82 5.11
C ARG A 170 24.25 14.90 3.60
N HIS A 171 25.29 15.21 2.85
CA HIS A 171 25.29 15.11 1.39
C HIS A 171 26.24 14.00 0.96
N ILE A 172 25.79 13.10 0.09
CA ILE A 172 26.65 12.12 -0.59
C ILE A 172 26.85 12.58 -2.02
N TRP A 173 28.06 13.07 -2.33
CA TRP A 173 28.45 13.53 -3.66
C TRP A 173 29.15 12.45 -4.46
N ILE A 174 28.76 12.26 -5.72
CA ILE A 174 29.46 11.39 -6.67
C ILE A 174 29.60 12.12 -7.99
N ALA A 175 30.81 12.10 -8.57
CA ALA A 175 31.05 12.60 -9.92
C ALA A 175 31.09 11.47 -10.95
N LEU A 176 30.44 11.73 -12.08
CA LEU A 176 30.25 10.78 -13.17
C LEU A 176 31.13 11.17 -14.35
N ARG A 177 31.91 10.20 -14.85
CA ARG A 177 32.79 10.38 -16.01
C ARG A 177 32.00 10.58 -17.30
N GLU A 178 30.78 10.05 -17.33
CA GLU A 178 29.87 10.13 -18.46
C GLU A 178 28.51 10.68 -18.03
N GLY A 179 27.76 11.24 -18.98
CA GLY A 179 26.44 11.78 -18.73
C GLY A 179 25.43 10.65 -18.54
N VAL A 180 24.80 10.58 -17.38
CA VAL A 180 23.80 9.54 -17.09
C VAL A 180 22.39 10.09 -17.31
N ALA A 181 21.53 9.30 -17.95
CA ALA A 181 20.16 9.69 -18.25
C ALA A 181 19.31 9.85 -16.98
N ALA A 182 18.42 10.85 -16.98
CA ALA A 182 17.54 11.14 -15.85
C ALA A 182 16.67 9.95 -15.43
N GLU A 183 16.21 9.11 -16.38
CA GLU A 183 15.40 7.93 -16.07
C GLU A 183 16.11 6.97 -15.10
N LEU A 184 17.40 6.70 -15.32
CA LEU A 184 18.18 5.79 -14.48
C LEU A 184 18.45 6.39 -13.10
N VAL A 185 18.79 7.68 -13.04
CA VAL A 185 19.04 8.40 -11.77
C VAL A 185 17.76 8.54 -10.95
N HIS A 186 16.62 8.83 -11.58
CA HIS A 186 15.33 8.89 -10.90
C HIS A 186 14.94 7.54 -10.30
N ARG A 187 15.23 6.44 -11.00
CA ARG A 187 15.03 5.09 -10.48
C ARG A 187 15.92 4.81 -9.27
N LEU A 188 17.20 5.14 -9.36
CA LEU A 188 18.15 5.04 -8.25
C LEU A 188 17.64 5.79 -7.01
N ALA A 189 17.29 7.08 -7.17
CA ALA A 189 16.86 7.94 -6.09
C ALA A 189 15.56 7.43 -5.44
N ARG A 190 14.56 7.03 -6.24
CA ARG A 190 13.30 6.48 -5.71
C ARG A 190 13.50 5.19 -4.93
N LEU A 191 14.33 4.27 -5.41
CA LEU A 191 14.63 3.03 -4.68
C LEU A 191 15.41 3.31 -3.40
N ALA A 192 16.37 4.24 -3.43
CA ALA A 192 17.07 4.69 -2.23
C ALA A 192 16.10 5.27 -1.18
N LYS A 193 15.13 6.10 -1.59
CA LYS A 193 14.13 6.70 -0.69
C LYS A 193 13.25 5.66 0.03
N VAL A 194 12.96 4.52 -0.61
CA VAL A 194 12.18 3.44 0.02
C VAL A 194 12.94 2.83 1.21
N LEU A 195 14.26 2.77 1.14
CA LEU A 195 15.12 2.21 2.18
C LEU A 195 15.59 3.26 3.19
N HIS A 196 15.78 4.50 2.74
CA HIS A 196 16.36 5.61 3.51
C HIS A 196 15.38 6.79 3.54
N THR A 197 14.59 6.87 4.61
CA THR A 197 13.48 7.83 4.70
C THR A 197 13.96 9.27 4.84
N THR A 198 15.19 9.50 5.29
CA THR A 198 15.77 10.85 5.46
C THR A 198 16.18 11.52 4.14
N LEU A 199 16.22 10.78 3.03
CA LEU A 199 16.61 11.30 1.72
C LEU A 199 15.59 12.31 1.15
N ASP A 200 15.97 13.55 0.91
CA ASP A 200 15.21 14.49 0.09
C ASP A 200 15.44 14.19 -1.41
N LEU A 201 14.35 13.97 -2.12
CA LEU A 201 14.36 13.68 -3.56
C LEU A 201 14.39 14.96 -4.41
N SER A 202 14.01 16.10 -3.85
CA SER A 202 13.75 17.33 -4.61
C SER A 202 14.92 17.78 -5.48
N PRO A 203 16.18 17.80 -4.99
CA PRO A 203 17.30 18.23 -5.82
C PRO A 203 17.65 17.23 -6.93
N ILE A 204 17.66 15.93 -6.61
CA ILE A 204 18.10 14.89 -7.55
C ILE A 204 17.04 14.55 -8.60
N MET A 205 15.75 14.81 -8.34
CA MET A 205 14.65 14.51 -9.26
C MET A 205 14.34 15.63 -10.26
N ASN A 206 15.02 16.78 -10.18
CA ASN A 206 14.81 17.90 -11.09
C ASN A 206 16.02 18.11 -12.00
N PRO A 207 16.05 17.50 -13.20
CA PRO A 207 17.20 17.61 -14.09
C PRO A 207 17.36 19.01 -14.70
N ALA A 208 16.36 19.88 -14.62
CA ALA A 208 16.44 21.23 -15.18
C ALA A 208 17.06 22.23 -14.19
N ALA A 209 16.60 22.19 -12.94
CA ALA A 209 16.90 23.20 -11.92
C ALA A 209 17.48 22.64 -10.61
N GLY A 210 17.54 21.31 -10.45
CA GLY A 210 18.10 20.66 -9.27
C GLY A 210 19.54 21.10 -9.01
N CYS A 211 19.77 21.65 -7.82
CA CYS A 211 21.08 22.14 -7.40
C CYS A 211 21.28 21.91 -5.90
N VAL A 212 22.53 21.66 -5.52
CA VAL A 212 22.92 21.39 -4.12
C VAL A 212 24.22 22.12 -3.80
N ARG A 213 24.42 22.49 -2.54
CA ARG A 213 25.66 23.13 -2.06
C ARG A 213 26.84 22.13 -2.11
N PRO A 214 27.88 22.39 -2.92
CA PRO A 214 29.02 21.48 -3.04
C PRO A 214 29.88 21.44 -1.76
N PRO A 215 30.83 20.49 -1.66
CA PRO A 215 31.80 20.46 -0.56
C PRO A 215 32.49 21.82 -0.36
N GLY A 216 32.60 22.27 0.89
CA GLY A 216 33.20 23.55 1.28
C GLY A 216 32.29 24.78 1.14
N ALA A 217 31.14 24.69 0.45
CA ALA A 217 30.27 25.85 0.24
C ALA A 217 29.67 26.37 1.58
N PRO A 218 29.54 27.71 1.75
CA PRO A 218 28.96 28.31 2.95
C PRO A 218 27.52 27.90 3.21
N HIS A 219 27.13 27.92 4.49
CA HIS A 219 25.77 27.63 4.94
C HIS A 219 25.05 28.89 5.46
N ARG A 220 23.74 28.98 5.24
CA ARG A 220 22.91 30.16 5.61
C ARG A 220 22.91 30.50 7.11
N HIS A 221 23.12 29.51 7.96
CA HIS A 221 23.18 29.66 9.42
C HIS A 221 24.62 29.77 9.95
N GLY A 222 25.59 30.09 9.09
CA GLY A 222 27.01 30.04 9.41
C GLY A 222 27.61 28.65 9.24
N GLY A 223 28.95 28.60 9.12
CA GLY A 223 29.71 27.41 8.78
C GLY A 223 29.73 27.09 7.28
N SER A 224 30.28 25.93 6.94
CA SER A 224 30.43 25.43 5.57
C SER A 224 30.07 23.95 5.48
N SER A 225 29.87 23.44 4.28
CA SER A 225 29.78 22.00 4.07
C SER A 225 31.17 21.37 4.30
N THR A 226 31.30 20.48 5.28
CA THR A 226 32.58 19.89 5.68
C THR A 226 32.67 18.46 5.17
N VAL A 227 33.79 18.08 4.55
CA VAL A 227 34.01 16.70 4.09
C VAL A 227 34.32 15.83 5.31
N ILE A 228 33.54 14.76 5.49
CA ILE A 228 33.68 13.84 6.63
C ILE A 228 34.13 12.45 6.19
N ASP A 229 33.88 12.04 4.95
CA ASP A 229 34.35 10.76 4.42
C ASP A 229 34.53 10.81 2.89
N GLY A 230 35.36 9.92 2.35
CA GLY A 230 35.67 9.82 0.94
C GLY A 230 36.80 10.75 0.47
N ASN A 231 37.31 10.48 -0.74
CA ASN A 231 38.39 11.27 -1.33
C ASN A 231 37.84 12.35 -2.28
N LEU A 232 38.06 13.62 -1.92
CA LEU A 232 37.64 14.79 -2.68
C LEU A 232 38.13 14.82 -4.14
N ASP A 233 39.30 14.24 -4.40
CA ASP A 233 39.84 14.09 -5.76
C ASP A 233 38.93 13.28 -6.69
N SER A 234 38.10 12.41 -6.13
CA SER A 234 37.14 11.61 -6.90
C SER A 234 36.08 12.47 -7.59
N LEU A 235 35.84 13.68 -7.09
CA LEU A 235 34.92 14.62 -7.70
C LEU A 235 35.55 15.38 -8.89
N THR A 236 36.85 15.64 -8.85
CA THR A 236 37.58 16.34 -9.92
C THR A 236 38.15 15.37 -10.96
N ARG A 237 38.37 14.11 -10.59
CA ARG A 237 38.80 13.00 -11.47
C ARG A 237 37.75 11.89 -11.44
N PRO A 238 36.58 12.09 -12.07
CA PRO A 238 35.45 11.17 -11.93
C PRO A 238 35.73 9.79 -12.52
N SER A 239 35.42 8.75 -11.75
CA SER A 239 35.46 7.35 -12.17
C SER A 239 34.07 6.74 -12.41
N GLY A 240 33.01 7.38 -11.91
CA GLY A 240 31.64 6.86 -11.96
C GLY A 240 31.13 6.68 -13.39
N THR A 241 30.44 5.58 -13.66
CA THR A 241 29.90 5.23 -14.98
C THR A 241 28.41 4.92 -14.89
N THR A 242 27.72 4.97 -16.02
CA THR A 242 26.34 4.49 -16.18
C THR A 242 26.22 3.03 -15.75
N ALA A 243 27.23 2.19 -16.04
CA ALA A 243 27.25 0.80 -15.61
C ALA A 243 27.28 0.66 -14.07
N ALA A 244 28.11 1.46 -13.39
CA ALA A 244 28.15 1.50 -11.92
C ALA A 244 26.84 2.02 -11.31
N VAL A 245 26.22 3.04 -11.94
CA VAL A 245 24.89 3.52 -11.55
C VAL A 245 23.82 2.44 -11.74
N SER A 246 23.85 1.69 -12.85
CA SER A 246 22.97 0.54 -13.07
C SER A 246 23.17 -0.53 -12.01
N ALA A 247 24.42 -0.88 -11.67
CA ALA A 247 24.73 -1.84 -10.62
C ALA A 247 24.17 -1.39 -9.24
N ALA A 248 24.26 -0.10 -8.92
CA ALA A 248 23.67 0.45 -7.70
C ALA A 248 22.13 0.32 -7.71
N VAL A 249 21.48 0.54 -8.86
CA VAL A 249 20.04 0.32 -9.04
C VAL A 249 19.68 -1.15 -8.84
N GLU A 250 20.43 -2.10 -9.39
CA GLU A 250 20.19 -3.54 -9.21
C GLU A 250 20.29 -3.93 -7.75
N ARG A 251 21.31 -3.43 -7.05
CA ARG A 251 21.52 -3.73 -5.63
C ARG A 251 20.39 -3.19 -4.76
N LEU A 252 19.97 -1.93 -4.98
CA LEU A 252 18.82 -1.35 -4.29
C LEU A 252 17.52 -2.07 -4.64
N ALA A 253 17.32 -2.45 -5.90
CA ALA A 253 16.15 -3.18 -6.35
C ALA A 253 16.02 -4.53 -5.65
N GLN A 254 17.14 -5.25 -5.49
CA GLN A 254 17.17 -6.51 -4.74
C GLN A 254 16.70 -6.29 -3.29
N LEU A 255 17.27 -5.30 -2.59
CA LEU A 255 16.90 -5.00 -1.19
C LEU A 255 15.42 -4.61 -1.04
N VAL A 256 14.89 -3.78 -1.94
CA VAL A 256 13.47 -3.39 -1.94
C VAL A 256 12.57 -4.61 -2.21
N ASN A 257 12.94 -5.47 -3.14
CA ASN A 257 12.18 -6.68 -3.44
C ASN A 257 12.19 -7.66 -2.28
N ASP A 258 13.34 -7.83 -1.61
CA ASP A 258 13.47 -8.71 -0.44
C ASP A 258 12.63 -8.20 0.73
N ARG A 259 12.67 -6.89 1.01
CA ARG A 259 11.79 -6.26 2.01
C ARG A 259 10.31 -6.52 1.71
N ALA A 260 9.88 -6.27 0.47
CA ALA A 260 8.50 -6.49 0.06
C ALA A 260 8.09 -7.98 0.09
N ALA A 261 9.03 -8.91 -0.09
CA ALA A 261 8.77 -10.34 0.04
C ALA A 261 8.58 -10.77 1.51
N THR A 262 9.40 -10.22 2.41
CA THR A 262 9.29 -10.45 3.85
C THR A 262 7.97 -9.91 4.41
N GLU A 263 7.64 -8.64 4.12
CA GLU A 263 6.40 -8.00 4.59
C GLU A 263 5.13 -8.74 4.11
N ARG A 264 5.14 -9.28 2.89
CA ARG A 264 4.04 -10.10 2.37
C ARG A 264 3.92 -11.46 3.06
N THR A 265 5.03 -12.03 3.52
CA THR A 265 5.02 -13.31 4.24
C THR A 265 4.43 -13.13 5.64
N ASP A 266 4.74 -12.02 6.30
CA ASP A 266 4.22 -11.72 7.64
C ASP A 266 2.73 -11.33 7.63
N THR A 267 2.25 -10.71 6.54
CA THR A 267 0.85 -10.30 6.38
C THR A 267 -0.07 -11.36 5.78
N PHE A 268 0.48 -12.34 5.04
CA PHE A 268 -0.32 -13.38 4.36
C PHE A 268 -0.18 -14.74 5.05
N SER A 269 -0.81 -14.87 6.22
CA SER A 269 -1.23 -16.17 6.75
C SER A 269 -2.68 -16.38 6.34
N ALA A 270 -2.94 -17.23 5.34
CA ALA A 270 -4.31 -17.58 5.02
C ALA A 270 -4.80 -18.65 5.99
N ASP A 271 -5.91 -18.39 6.68
CA ASP A 271 -6.56 -19.40 7.52
C ASP A 271 -6.89 -20.63 6.68
N THR A 272 -6.45 -21.80 7.14
CA THR A 272 -6.80 -23.09 6.52
C THR A 272 -8.03 -23.65 7.22
N ALA A 273 -9.05 -24.05 6.45
CA ALA A 273 -10.15 -24.84 6.97
C ALA A 273 -9.96 -26.32 6.61
N GLN A 274 -10.65 -27.20 7.32
CA GLN A 274 -10.72 -28.63 6.98
C GLN A 274 -12.04 -28.91 6.25
N ASP A 275 -12.01 -29.75 5.23
CA ASP A 275 -13.23 -30.31 4.65
C ASP A 275 -13.82 -31.44 5.52
N ASP A 276 -14.99 -31.95 5.15
CA ASP A 276 -15.71 -33.02 5.88
C ASP A 276 -14.89 -34.30 6.09
N ARG A 277 -13.80 -34.48 5.33
CA ARG A 277 -12.88 -35.64 5.41
C ARG A 277 -11.54 -35.28 6.05
N LYS A 278 -11.48 -34.13 6.73
CA LYS A 278 -10.31 -33.55 7.40
C LYS A 278 -9.16 -33.22 6.46
N HIS A 279 -9.41 -32.96 5.17
CA HIS A 279 -8.38 -32.44 4.27
C HIS A 279 -8.32 -30.91 4.37
N PRO A 280 -7.12 -30.33 4.53
CA PRO A 280 -6.97 -28.89 4.59
C PRO A 280 -7.32 -28.27 3.23
N HIS A 281 -7.91 -27.07 3.24
CA HIS A 281 -8.13 -26.25 2.05
C HIS A 281 -8.08 -24.76 2.41
N ILE A 282 -7.93 -23.91 1.39
CA ILE A 282 -8.00 -22.45 1.54
C ILE A 282 -9.47 -22.01 1.37
N PRO A 283 -10.14 -21.46 2.39
CA PRO A 283 -11.53 -21.02 2.31
C PRO A 283 -11.74 -20.02 1.16
N GLY A 284 -12.87 -20.14 0.46
CA GLY A 284 -13.25 -19.21 -0.61
C GLY A 284 -14.17 -19.83 -1.63
N THR A 285 -14.67 -19.01 -2.57
CA THR A 285 -15.47 -19.52 -3.68
C THR A 285 -14.55 -20.22 -4.67
N LYS A 286 -14.82 -21.49 -4.96
CA LYS A 286 -14.09 -22.25 -5.98
C LYS A 286 -14.11 -21.50 -7.31
N ARG A 287 -12.93 -21.18 -7.83
CA ARG A 287 -12.75 -20.53 -9.12
C ARG A 287 -12.33 -21.55 -10.19
N PRO A 288 -12.68 -21.33 -11.46
CA PRO A 288 -11.96 -21.99 -12.55
C PRO A 288 -10.45 -21.73 -12.38
N LEU A 289 -9.61 -22.65 -12.83
CA LEU A 289 -8.17 -22.38 -12.92
C LEU A 289 -7.98 -21.27 -13.96
N ALA A 290 -7.91 -20.03 -13.46
CA ALA A 290 -7.98 -18.81 -14.25
C ALA A 290 -6.78 -18.67 -15.20
N PRO A 291 -6.82 -17.75 -16.18
CA PRO A 291 -5.67 -17.41 -17.02
C PRO A 291 -4.42 -16.98 -16.24
N ALA A 292 -4.55 -16.39 -15.04
CA ALA A 292 -3.41 -16.13 -14.14
C ALA A 292 -2.79 -17.41 -13.53
N ALA A 293 -3.52 -18.53 -13.61
CA ALA A 293 -3.05 -19.89 -13.36
C ALA A 293 -2.84 -20.66 -14.68
N ALA A 294 -2.58 -19.97 -15.80
CA ALA A 294 -2.31 -20.58 -17.10
C ALA A 294 -1.24 -21.67 -17.00
N ALA A 295 -0.22 -21.49 -16.14
CA ALA A 295 0.78 -22.52 -15.88
C ALA A 295 0.20 -23.79 -15.22
N ALA A 296 -0.77 -23.67 -14.31
CA ALA A 296 -1.42 -24.82 -13.66
C ALA A 296 -2.44 -25.49 -14.60
N ALA A 297 -3.25 -24.71 -15.32
CA ALA A 297 -4.19 -25.23 -16.32
C ALA A 297 -3.46 -25.88 -17.51
N ALA A 298 -2.33 -25.31 -17.95
CA ALA A 298 -1.43 -25.92 -18.92
C ALA A 298 -0.78 -27.16 -18.33
N ALA A 299 -0.24 -27.10 -17.10
CA ALA A 299 0.35 -28.25 -16.41
C ALA A 299 -0.62 -29.42 -16.26
N LEU A 300 -1.91 -29.16 -15.99
CA LEU A 300 -2.97 -30.18 -15.98
C LEU A 300 -3.10 -30.91 -17.32
N ARG A 301 -2.81 -30.23 -18.44
CA ARG A 301 -2.84 -30.77 -19.81
C ARG A 301 -1.46 -31.24 -20.30
N THR A 302 -0.37 -30.86 -19.65
CA THR A 302 1.00 -31.24 -20.01
C THR A 302 1.18 -32.74 -19.88
N ASN A 303 1.68 -33.37 -20.94
CA ASN A 303 2.03 -34.78 -20.90
C ASN A 303 3.30 -34.98 -20.04
N ALA A 304 3.09 -35.24 -18.76
CA ALA A 304 4.14 -35.38 -17.76
C ALA A 304 5.06 -36.62 -17.94
N ALA A 305 4.90 -37.36 -19.05
CA ALA A 305 5.83 -38.39 -19.49
C ALA A 305 7.13 -37.82 -20.07
N ALA A 306 7.13 -36.56 -20.55
CA ALA A 306 8.31 -35.90 -21.13
C ALA A 306 9.01 -34.89 -20.18
N ASP A 307 8.34 -34.47 -19.10
CA ASP A 307 8.82 -33.48 -18.11
C ASP A 307 8.98 -34.09 -16.70
N ASP A 308 9.56 -33.33 -15.74
CA ASP A 308 9.52 -33.68 -14.32
C ASP A 308 8.09 -33.64 -13.77
N ALA A 309 7.41 -34.79 -13.83
CA ALA A 309 6.02 -34.91 -13.38
C ALA A 309 5.81 -34.55 -11.91
N SER A 310 6.83 -34.62 -11.04
CA SER A 310 6.70 -34.21 -9.65
C SER A 310 6.54 -32.69 -9.55
N ALA A 311 7.32 -31.95 -10.34
CA ALA A 311 7.20 -30.50 -10.47
C ALA A 311 5.92 -30.05 -11.19
N VAL A 312 5.43 -30.84 -12.16
CA VAL A 312 4.14 -30.60 -12.84
C VAL A 312 2.98 -30.81 -11.86
N LEU A 313 2.96 -31.93 -11.13
CA LEU A 313 1.96 -32.20 -10.09
C LEU A 313 1.95 -31.08 -9.05
N TRP A 314 3.12 -30.68 -8.54
CA TRP A 314 3.23 -29.62 -7.55
C TRP A 314 2.61 -28.30 -8.03
N ARG A 315 2.92 -27.86 -9.25
CA ARG A 315 2.30 -26.65 -9.87
C ARG A 315 0.78 -26.75 -9.95
N VAL A 316 0.25 -27.91 -10.37
CA VAL A 316 -1.19 -28.15 -10.45
C VAL A 316 -1.84 -28.01 -9.07
N LEU A 317 -1.29 -28.66 -8.04
CA LEU A 317 -1.88 -28.66 -6.69
C LEU A 317 -1.81 -27.27 -6.05
N THR A 318 -0.69 -26.55 -6.19
CA THR A 318 -0.57 -25.18 -5.68
C THR A 318 -1.53 -24.22 -6.39
N GLY A 319 -1.73 -24.40 -7.70
CA GLY A 319 -2.69 -23.61 -8.48
C GLY A 319 -4.14 -23.91 -8.10
N ALA A 320 -4.47 -25.18 -7.89
CA ALA A 320 -5.79 -25.61 -7.45
C ALA A 320 -6.12 -25.11 -6.03
N ALA A 321 -5.18 -25.24 -5.09
CA ALA A 321 -5.33 -24.71 -3.74
C ALA A 321 -5.54 -23.18 -3.75
N ALA A 322 -4.78 -22.44 -4.55
CA ALA A 322 -4.96 -21.00 -4.73
C ALA A 322 -6.30 -20.61 -5.41
N ALA A 323 -6.88 -21.52 -6.18
CA ALA A 323 -8.20 -21.36 -6.80
C ALA A 323 -9.36 -21.78 -5.88
N HIS A 324 -9.11 -22.05 -4.60
CA HIS A 324 -10.09 -22.54 -3.62
C HIS A 324 -10.71 -23.88 -4.03
N TRP A 325 -9.94 -24.75 -4.69
CA TRP A 325 -10.37 -26.13 -4.92
C TRP A 325 -10.25 -26.93 -3.64
N HIS A 326 -11.07 -27.97 -3.52
CA HIS A 326 -10.98 -28.95 -2.44
C HIS A 326 -10.24 -30.21 -2.92
N TYR A 327 -9.78 -31.04 -1.99
CA TYR A 327 -9.17 -32.34 -2.32
C TYR A 327 -10.08 -33.19 -3.22
N SER A 328 -11.39 -33.16 -2.97
CA SER A 328 -12.39 -33.89 -3.75
C SER A 328 -12.46 -33.46 -5.23
N ASP A 329 -12.16 -32.19 -5.52
CA ASP A 329 -12.14 -31.68 -6.89
C ASP A 329 -10.95 -32.18 -7.68
N VAL A 330 -9.78 -32.21 -7.04
CA VAL A 330 -8.55 -32.75 -7.64
C VAL A 330 -8.66 -34.26 -7.81
N ALA A 331 -9.24 -34.97 -6.83
CA ALA A 331 -9.48 -36.40 -6.91
C ALA A 331 -10.40 -36.77 -8.09
N ARG A 332 -11.39 -35.92 -8.42
CA ARG A 332 -12.32 -36.15 -9.54
C ARG A 332 -11.64 -36.08 -10.92
N VAL A 333 -10.56 -35.32 -11.05
CA VAL A 333 -9.80 -35.17 -12.29
C VAL A 333 -8.53 -36.03 -12.33
N LEU A 334 -8.25 -36.80 -11.28
CA LEU A 334 -7.04 -37.61 -11.13
C LEU A 334 -6.84 -38.60 -12.29
N ASP A 335 -7.92 -39.29 -12.68
CA ASP A 335 -7.83 -40.33 -13.70
C ASP A 335 -7.79 -39.78 -15.12
N THR A 336 -8.22 -38.53 -15.33
CA THR A 336 -8.34 -37.93 -16.67
C THR A 336 -7.27 -36.89 -16.97
N ALA A 337 -6.64 -36.27 -15.98
CA ALA A 337 -5.67 -35.19 -16.18
C ALA A 337 -4.22 -35.69 -16.35
N PRO A 338 -3.57 -35.43 -17.50
CA PRO A 338 -2.15 -35.75 -17.73
C PRO A 338 -1.18 -35.14 -16.71
N GLY A 339 -1.48 -33.94 -16.19
CA GLY A 339 -0.64 -33.26 -15.21
C GLY A 339 -0.55 -33.91 -13.83
N LEU A 340 -1.44 -34.86 -13.54
CA LEU A 340 -1.47 -35.60 -12.28
C LEU A 340 -0.74 -36.95 -12.36
N GLU A 341 0.05 -37.17 -13.42
CA GLU A 341 0.75 -38.42 -13.68
C GLU A 341 1.64 -38.86 -12.52
N HIS A 342 2.34 -37.94 -11.84
CA HIS A 342 3.14 -38.30 -10.68
C HIS A 342 2.33 -38.86 -9.51
N ALA A 343 1.02 -38.59 -9.41
CA ALA A 343 0.16 -39.26 -8.43
C ALA A 343 -0.22 -40.67 -8.91
N ARG A 344 -0.44 -40.86 -10.21
CA ARG A 344 -0.82 -42.15 -10.83
C ARG A 344 0.33 -43.15 -10.97
N THR A 345 1.55 -42.68 -11.23
CA THR A 345 2.71 -43.53 -11.54
C THR A 345 3.95 -43.17 -10.74
N ARG A 346 4.73 -44.20 -10.38
CA ARG A 346 6.08 -44.05 -9.81
C ARG A 346 7.13 -44.33 -10.87
N ASN A 347 8.28 -43.70 -10.73
CA ASN A 347 9.45 -44.01 -11.55
C ASN A 347 10.22 -45.14 -10.87
N GLU A 348 10.48 -46.21 -11.59
CA GLU A 348 11.23 -47.39 -11.16
C GLU A 348 12.19 -47.71 -12.33
N ASP A 349 13.48 -47.48 -12.12
CA ASP A 349 14.55 -47.66 -13.11
C ASP A 349 14.31 -46.99 -14.48
N GLY A 350 13.80 -45.75 -14.48
CA GLY A 350 13.52 -44.98 -15.69
C GLY A 350 12.22 -45.36 -16.39
N ARG A 351 11.48 -46.35 -15.87
CA ARG A 351 10.16 -46.76 -16.36
C ARG A 351 9.07 -46.30 -15.39
N ARG A 352 7.99 -45.72 -15.93
CA ARG A 352 6.82 -45.38 -15.13
C ARG A 352 5.92 -46.60 -14.94
N ILE A 353 5.67 -46.94 -13.68
CA ILE A 353 4.80 -48.04 -13.27
C ILE A 353 3.57 -47.48 -12.57
N ALA A 354 2.39 -48.00 -12.93
CA ALA A 354 1.12 -47.61 -12.32
C ALA A 354 1.11 -47.94 -10.82
N ARG A 355 0.79 -46.94 -10.00
CA ARG A 355 0.53 -47.14 -8.57
C ARG A 355 -0.82 -47.80 -8.35
N ARG A 356 -0.92 -48.53 -7.24
CA ARG A 356 -2.18 -49.09 -6.76
C ARG A 356 -3.13 -47.96 -6.31
N PRO A 357 -4.46 -48.16 -6.35
CA PRO A 357 -5.43 -47.09 -6.04
C PRO A 357 -5.25 -46.43 -4.66
N ASP A 358 -4.90 -47.24 -3.64
CA ASP A 358 -4.59 -46.81 -2.28
C ASP A 358 -3.32 -45.93 -2.22
N GLU A 359 -2.27 -46.32 -2.94
CA GLU A 359 -1.02 -45.56 -3.04
C GLU A 359 -1.23 -44.22 -3.77
N ARG A 360 -2.05 -44.20 -4.83
CA ARG A 360 -2.41 -42.96 -5.56
C ARG A 360 -3.07 -41.95 -4.62
N ALA A 361 -4.07 -42.41 -3.85
CA ALA A 361 -4.78 -41.58 -2.89
C ALA A 361 -3.85 -41.07 -1.77
N ARG A 362 -2.92 -41.90 -1.28
CA ARG A 362 -1.95 -41.50 -0.25
C ARG A 362 -0.97 -40.44 -0.74
N VAL A 363 -0.44 -40.60 -1.96
CA VAL A 363 0.47 -39.62 -2.57
C VAL A 363 -0.26 -38.31 -2.85
N LEU A 364 -1.46 -38.37 -3.43
CA LEU A 364 -2.25 -37.19 -3.71
C LEU A 364 -2.58 -36.41 -2.43
N ARG A 365 -3.02 -37.10 -1.36
CA ARG A 365 -3.32 -36.48 -0.07
C ARG A 365 -2.09 -35.78 0.52
N ARG A 366 -0.97 -36.48 0.62
CA ARG A 366 0.26 -35.90 1.17
C ARG A 366 0.73 -34.67 0.38
N GLN A 367 0.65 -34.72 -0.95
CA GLN A 367 1.05 -33.59 -1.80
C GLN A 367 0.03 -32.44 -1.72
N TRP A 368 -1.25 -32.75 -1.56
CA TRP A 368 -2.31 -31.76 -1.33
C TRP A 368 -2.12 -31.03 -0.01
N ASP A 369 -1.94 -31.75 1.10
CA ASP A 369 -1.73 -31.16 2.42
C ASP A 369 -0.52 -30.22 2.41
N ARG A 370 0.57 -30.66 1.77
CA ARG A 370 1.78 -29.86 1.59
C ARG A 370 1.53 -28.63 0.70
N ALA A 371 0.76 -28.76 -0.37
CA ALA A 371 0.42 -27.64 -1.26
C ALA A 371 -0.48 -26.61 -0.57
N VAL A 372 -1.46 -27.05 0.24
CA VAL A 372 -2.33 -26.15 1.00
C VAL A 372 -1.55 -25.45 2.10
N ALA A 373 -0.75 -26.18 2.88
CA ALA A 373 0.13 -25.58 3.90
C ALA A 373 1.11 -24.56 3.28
N TYR A 374 1.62 -24.87 2.09
CA TYR A 374 2.49 -23.98 1.34
C TYR A 374 1.77 -22.70 0.87
N ILE A 375 0.56 -22.80 0.31
CA ILE A 375 -0.24 -21.63 -0.07
C ILE A 375 -0.66 -20.82 1.17
N ALA A 376 -1.02 -21.50 2.26
CA ALA A 376 -1.39 -20.89 3.53
C ALA A 376 -0.22 -20.12 4.16
N SER A 377 1.00 -20.64 4.05
CA SER A 377 2.23 -20.01 4.57
C SER A 377 2.65 -18.73 3.83
N GLY A 378 1.95 -18.34 2.76
CA GLY A 378 2.31 -17.18 1.93
C GLY A 378 3.59 -17.35 1.10
N ARG A 379 4.36 -18.43 1.30
CA ARG A 379 5.62 -18.73 0.62
C ARG A 379 5.39 -19.18 -0.83
N ARG A 380 4.90 -18.30 -1.70
CA ARG A 380 4.90 -18.56 -3.14
C ARG A 380 6.34 -18.53 -3.64
N ILE A 381 6.90 -19.70 -3.92
CA ILE A 381 8.01 -19.86 -4.86
C ILE A 381 7.42 -19.48 -6.22
N VAL A 382 7.59 -18.21 -6.55
CA VAL A 382 7.26 -17.66 -7.86
C VAL A 382 8.09 -18.47 -8.86
N GLY A 383 7.43 -19.19 -9.77
CA GLY A 383 8.11 -19.72 -10.94
C GLY A 383 8.84 -18.58 -11.63
N ARG A 384 10.00 -18.82 -12.25
CA ARG A 384 10.74 -17.79 -12.99
C ARG A 384 9.92 -17.35 -14.21
N ASP A 385 8.98 -16.45 -14.01
CA ASP A 385 8.34 -15.70 -15.09
C ASP A 385 9.32 -14.61 -15.49
N GLU A 386 10.13 -14.90 -16.51
CA GLU A 386 11.15 -14.00 -17.04
C GLU A 386 10.56 -12.68 -17.55
N THR A 387 9.28 -12.66 -17.89
CA THR A 387 8.57 -11.46 -18.37
C THR A 387 7.97 -10.61 -17.25
N PHE A 388 7.96 -11.11 -16.01
CA PHE A 388 7.36 -10.43 -14.87
C PHE A 388 7.98 -9.06 -14.61
N ASP A 389 9.32 -8.97 -14.63
CA ASP A 389 10.03 -7.72 -14.32
C ASP A 389 9.72 -6.65 -15.37
N ALA A 390 9.74 -7.02 -16.66
CA ALA A 390 9.38 -6.13 -17.76
C ALA A 390 7.92 -5.65 -17.68
N ARG A 391 6.96 -6.54 -17.37
CA ARG A 391 5.55 -6.14 -17.18
C ARG A 391 5.36 -5.27 -15.95
N ALA A 392 6.04 -5.59 -14.84
CA ALA A 392 6.04 -4.79 -13.61
C ALA A 392 6.57 -3.39 -13.87
N ASP A 393 7.62 -3.27 -14.67
CA ASP A 393 8.18 -2.00 -15.04
C ASP A 393 7.24 -1.18 -15.93
N ALA A 394 6.65 -1.82 -16.96
CA ALA A 394 5.71 -1.15 -17.85
C ALA A 394 4.50 -0.59 -17.10
N ILE A 395 3.90 -1.37 -16.19
CA ILE A 395 2.77 -0.89 -15.39
C ILE A 395 3.20 0.16 -14.37
N ALA A 396 4.37 0.04 -13.75
CA ALA A 396 4.89 1.03 -12.80
C ALA A 396 5.15 2.38 -13.49
N ALA A 397 5.78 2.36 -14.67
CA ALA A 397 6.01 3.56 -15.48
C ALA A 397 4.69 4.22 -15.91
N HIS A 398 3.71 3.41 -16.34
CA HIS A 398 2.37 3.90 -16.69
C HIS A 398 1.67 4.58 -15.52
N VAL A 399 1.59 3.90 -14.37
CA VAL A 399 0.96 4.45 -13.17
C VAL A 399 1.69 5.70 -12.69
N LEU A 400 3.03 5.71 -12.71
CA LEU A 400 3.81 6.89 -12.36
C LEU A 400 3.46 8.08 -13.27
N ALA A 401 3.35 7.87 -14.58
CA ALA A 401 2.97 8.93 -15.53
C ALA A 401 1.55 9.47 -15.24
N VAL A 402 0.59 8.59 -14.94
CA VAL A 402 -0.78 8.98 -14.55
C VAL A 402 -0.76 9.81 -13.26
N GLN A 403 0.03 9.39 -12.28
CA GLN A 403 0.17 10.08 -10.99
C GLN A 403 0.84 11.44 -11.14
N SER A 404 1.92 11.54 -11.94
CA SER A 404 2.55 12.82 -12.27
C SER A 404 1.62 13.76 -13.04
N ARG A 405 0.82 13.24 -13.99
CA ARG A 405 -0.20 14.03 -14.68
C ARG A 405 -1.24 14.56 -13.70
N ALA A 406 -1.66 13.75 -12.73
CA ALA A 406 -2.60 14.18 -11.70
C ALA A 406 -2.01 15.28 -10.83
N ASP A 407 -0.77 15.14 -10.37
CA ASP A 407 -0.12 16.16 -9.53
C ASP A 407 0.12 17.48 -10.29
N ALA A 408 0.31 17.42 -11.61
CA ALA A 408 0.46 18.58 -12.49
C ALA A 408 -0.87 19.26 -12.90
N ALA A 409 -2.03 18.81 -12.40
CA ALA A 409 -3.35 19.37 -12.73
C ALA A 409 -3.93 20.19 -11.56
N PRO A 410 -3.42 21.41 -11.30
CA PRO A 410 -3.85 22.21 -10.16
C PRO A 410 -5.34 22.59 -10.26
N GLY A 411 -6.05 22.56 -9.14
CA GLY A 411 -7.44 22.99 -9.03
C GLY A 411 -8.49 21.93 -9.41
N ARG A 412 -8.11 20.88 -10.14
CA ARG A 412 -9.04 19.77 -10.49
C ARG A 412 -9.40 18.92 -9.27
N TRP A 413 -8.47 18.78 -8.33
CA TRP A 413 -8.61 17.88 -7.18
C TRP A 413 -9.16 18.54 -5.92
N ASN A 414 -9.34 19.87 -5.92
CA ASN A 414 -9.81 20.62 -4.75
C ASN A 414 -11.27 21.14 -4.89
N ARG A 415 -11.89 21.04 -6.07
CA ARG A 415 -13.28 21.49 -6.31
C ARG A 415 -14.28 20.35 -6.42
N GLY A 416 -15.48 20.56 -5.89
CA GLY A 416 -16.62 19.65 -6.04
C GLY A 416 -16.29 18.20 -5.64
N GLY A 417 -16.52 17.25 -6.54
CA GLY A 417 -16.18 15.83 -6.34
C GLY A 417 -14.70 15.48 -6.46
N GLY A 418 -13.83 16.45 -6.80
CA GLY A 418 -12.42 16.24 -7.11
C GLY A 418 -11.60 15.51 -6.05
N PRO A 419 -11.76 15.81 -4.74
CA PRO A 419 -11.02 15.10 -3.70
C PRO A 419 -11.34 13.60 -3.66
N ALA A 420 -12.59 13.21 -3.95
CA ALA A 420 -13.00 11.81 -4.02
C ALA A 420 -12.43 11.13 -5.27
N ASP A 421 -12.43 11.83 -6.41
CA ASP A 421 -11.88 11.35 -7.66
C ASP A 421 -10.38 11.04 -7.54
N ARG A 422 -9.61 11.89 -6.85
CA ARG A 422 -8.17 11.65 -6.61
C ARG A 422 -7.94 10.32 -5.88
N ARG A 423 -8.74 10.05 -4.84
CA ARG A 423 -8.65 8.79 -4.07
C ARG A 423 -9.08 7.58 -4.89
N VAL A 424 -10.09 7.71 -5.74
CA VAL A 424 -10.50 6.62 -6.63
C VAL A 424 -9.42 6.34 -7.67
N LEU A 425 -8.78 7.37 -8.23
CA LEU A 425 -7.64 7.19 -9.14
C LEU A 425 -6.46 6.49 -8.46
N ASP A 426 -6.19 6.81 -7.20
CA ASP A 426 -5.16 6.14 -6.39
C ASP A 426 -5.51 4.68 -6.10
N ALA A 427 -6.77 4.40 -5.75
CA ALA A 427 -7.25 3.04 -5.52
C ALA A 427 -7.16 2.19 -6.79
N LEU A 428 -7.56 2.73 -7.95
CA LEU A 428 -7.39 2.08 -9.24
C LEU A 428 -5.91 1.84 -9.55
N SER A 429 -5.05 2.83 -9.31
CA SER A 429 -3.59 2.72 -9.51
C SER A 429 -2.98 1.57 -8.70
N ILE A 430 -3.38 1.42 -7.43
CA ILE A 430 -2.98 0.30 -6.57
C ILE A 430 -3.43 -1.03 -7.16
N LEU A 431 -4.70 -1.14 -7.58
CA LEU A 431 -5.22 -2.36 -8.19
C LEU A 431 -4.50 -2.71 -9.49
N ALA A 432 -4.15 -1.71 -10.30
CA ALA A 432 -3.41 -1.90 -11.55
C ALA A 432 -2.00 -2.45 -11.30
N LEU A 433 -1.29 -1.90 -10.31
CA LEU A 433 0.02 -2.40 -9.88
C LEU A 433 -0.07 -3.84 -9.36
N GLN A 434 -1.07 -4.15 -8.55
CA GLN A 434 -1.29 -5.51 -8.02
C GLN A 434 -1.63 -6.51 -9.14
N ALA A 435 -2.45 -6.11 -10.11
CA ALA A 435 -2.88 -6.95 -11.22
C ALA A 435 -1.86 -7.05 -12.36
N LEU A 436 -0.81 -6.20 -12.37
CA LEU A 436 0.09 -5.99 -13.51
C LEU A 436 -0.68 -5.69 -14.82
N SER A 437 -1.79 -4.96 -14.71
CA SER A 437 -2.68 -4.66 -15.82
C SER A 437 -3.27 -3.27 -15.67
N ALA A 438 -3.35 -2.52 -16.76
CA ALA A 438 -4.05 -1.24 -16.79
C ALA A 438 -5.57 -1.40 -16.95
N ASP A 439 -6.05 -2.55 -17.43
CA ASP A 439 -7.47 -2.92 -17.50
C ASP A 439 -7.78 -3.86 -16.34
N LEU A 440 -8.68 -3.43 -15.46
CA LEU A 440 -8.96 -4.12 -14.21
C LEU A 440 -10.45 -4.13 -13.88
N GLU A 441 -10.91 -5.27 -13.38
CA GLU A 441 -12.22 -5.41 -12.77
C GLU A 441 -12.21 -4.73 -11.39
N ALA A 442 -13.03 -3.68 -11.21
CA ALA A 442 -13.13 -2.98 -9.93
C ALA A 442 -14.58 -2.76 -9.50
N ASP A 443 -14.94 -3.33 -8.35
CA ASP A 443 -16.24 -3.10 -7.73
C ASP A 443 -16.27 -1.78 -6.94
N THR A 444 -17.39 -1.06 -7.04
CA THR A 444 -17.57 0.25 -6.40
C THR A 444 -17.48 0.20 -4.88
N ARG A 445 -17.78 -0.95 -4.24
CA ARG A 445 -17.67 -1.11 -2.79
C ARG A 445 -16.22 -1.27 -2.36
N ARG A 446 -15.40 -2.04 -3.09
CA ARG A 446 -13.97 -2.18 -2.83
C ARG A 446 -13.26 -0.86 -3.00
N LEU A 447 -13.52 -0.15 -4.10
CA LEU A 447 -12.97 1.19 -4.31
C LEU A 447 -13.40 2.15 -3.19
N ALA A 448 -14.66 2.09 -2.76
CA ALA A 448 -15.14 2.91 -1.66
C ALA A 448 -14.43 2.62 -0.33
N LEU A 449 -14.18 1.34 -0.01
CA LEU A 449 -13.46 0.96 1.21
C LEU A 449 -11.99 1.38 1.13
N MET A 450 -11.30 1.11 0.02
CA MET A 450 -9.91 1.52 -0.19
C MET A 450 -9.73 3.04 -0.09
N ALA A 451 -10.67 3.82 -0.63
CA ALA A 451 -10.60 5.28 -0.62
C ALA A 451 -11.19 5.94 0.64
N GLY A 452 -11.79 5.18 1.57
CA GLY A 452 -12.48 5.72 2.74
C GLY A 452 -13.75 6.52 2.42
N ILE A 453 -14.39 6.29 1.26
CA ILE A 453 -15.57 7.02 0.78
C ILE A 453 -16.82 6.13 0.75
N GLY A 454 -17.98 6.69 0.35
CA GLY A 454 -19.21 5.92 0.14
C GLY A 454 -19.27 5.27 -1.25
N ARG A 455 -20.00 4.16 -1.40
CA ARG A 455 -20.17 3.44 -2.68
C ARG A 455 -20.74 4.32 -3.79
N GLU A 456 -21.68 5.21 -3.45
CA GLU A 456 -22.26 6.13 -4.42
C GLU A 456 -21.27 7.23 -4.81
N THR A 457 -20.48 7.71 -3.85
CA THR A 457 -19.37 8.65 -4.12
C THR A 457 -18.32 8.02 -5.03
N ALA A 458 -17.95 6.76 -4.80
CA ALA A 458 -17.04 6.02 -5.67
C ALA A 458 -17.62 5.83 -7.08
N ARG A 459 -18.91 5.48 -7.19
CA ARG A 459 -19.60 5.34 -8.48
C ARG A 459 -19.59 6.65 -9.28
N THR A 460 -19.98 7.78 -8.67
CA THR A 460 -19.98 9.08 -9.35
C THR A 460 -18.57 9.55 -9.67
N ALA A 461 -17.58 9.22 -8.84
CA ALA A 461 -16.17 9.50 -9.13
C ALA A 461 -15.66 8.74 -10.37
N LEU A 462 -16.00 7.46 -10.52
CA LEU A 462 -15.68 6.70 -11.73
C LEU A 462 -16.30 7.34 -12.98
N LEU A 463 -17.55 7.79 -12.90
CA LEU A 463 -18.20 8.47 -14.03
C LEU A 463 -17.50 9.78 -14.42
N ARG A 464 -17.17 10.63 -13.43
CA ARG A 464 -16.43 11.89 -13.70
C ARG A 464 -15.03 11.64 -14.23
N LEU A 465 -14.30 10.68 -13.66
CA LEU A 465 -12.97 10.30 -14.15
C LEU A 465 -13.02 9.77 -15.59
N ALA A 466 -14.11 9.10 -15.97
CA ALA A 466 -14.31 8.61 -17.32
C ALA A 466 -14.68 9.75 -18.29
N GLU A 467 -15.52 10.69 -17.86
CA GLU A 467 -15.86 11.90 -18.62
C GLU A 467 -14.63 12.81 -18.85
N ASP A 468 -13.75 12.89 -17.86
CA ASP A 468 -12.50 13.66 -17.88
C ASP A 468 -11.32 12.92 -18.55
N ASP A 469 -11.53 11.76 -19.19
CA ASP A 469 -10.48 10.99 -19.87
C ASP A 469 -9.29 10.58 -18.96
N TRP A 470 -9.56 10.30 -17.70
CA TRP A 470 -8.61 9.64 -16.79
C TRP A 470 -8.69 8.13 -16.86
N ILE A 471 -9.90 7.61 -17.09
CA ILE A 471 -10.18 6.18 -17.18
C ILE A 471 -11.17 5.91 -18.31
N ILE A 472 -11.24 4.67 -18.79
CA ILE A 472 -12.27 4.22 -19.74
C ILE A 472 -12.97 3.00 -19.16
N ARG A 473 -14.30 2.95 -19.26
CA ARG A 473 -15.05 1.73 -18.95
C ARG A 473 -15.00 0.79 -20.14
N THR A 474 -14.30 -0.34 -20.01
CA THR A 474 -14.13 -1.30 -21.12
C THR A 474 -15.26 -2.31 -21.16
N ASN A 475 -15.74 -2.80 -20.01
CA ASN A 475 -16.90 -3.68 -19.91
C ASN A 475 -17.88 -3.18 -18.83
N GLU A 476 -19.18 -3.39 -19.05
CA GLU A 476 -20.20 -3.19 -18.02
C GLU A 476 -20.14 -4.28 -16.95
N ALA A 477 -20.71 -3.99 -15.78
CA ALA A 477 -20.82 -4.99 -14.71
C ALA A 477 -21.90 -6.01 -15.08
N GLU A 478 -21.61 -7.30 -14.93
CA GLU A 478 -22.54 -8.38 -15.24
C GLU A 478 -22.51 -9.48 -14.16
N GLY A 479 -23.68 -9.77 -13.57
CA GLY A 479 -23.82 -10.81 -12.56
C GLY A 479 -22.88 -10.64 -11.37
N ARG A 480 -21.88 -11.52 -11.24
CA ARG A 480 -20.87 -11.47 -10.18
C ARG A 480 -19.66 -10.60 -10.53
N SER A 481 -19.49 -10.29 -11.82
CA SER A 481 -18.36 -9.51 -12.32
C SER A 481 -18.65 -8.02 -12.21
N ALA A 482 -17.70 -7.28 -11.65
CA ALA A 482 -17.76 -5.83 -11.65
C ALA A 482 -17.43 -5.26 -13.04
N ALA A 483 -17.67 -3.95 -13.21
CA ALA A 483 -17.28 -3.26 -14.43
C ALA A 483 -15.75 -3.25 -14.56
N HIS A 484 -15.29 -3.35 -15.81
CA HIS A 484 -13.87 -3.20 -16.12
C HIS A 484 -13.53 -1.75 -16.42
N TRP A 485 -12.43 -1.30 -15.83
CA TRP A 485 -11.93 0.06 -15.98
C TRP A 485 -10.48 0.01 -16.43
N LYS A 486 -10.17 0.81 -17.45
CA LYS A 486 -8.83 1.00 -17.97
C LYS A 486 -8.29 2.35 -17.52
N ILE A 487 -7.11 2.38 -16.89
CA ILE A 487 -6.45 3.62 -16.47
C ILE A 487 -5.69 4.22 -17.66
N GLY A 488 -5.99 5.45 -18.04
CA GLY A 488 -5.35 6.17 -19.14
C GLY A 488 -5.90 5.79 -20.52
N PRO A 489 -6.59 6.70 -21.23
CA PRO A 489 -7.33 6.38 -22.46
C PRO A 489 -6.46 5.96 -23.65
N HIS A 490 -5.17 6.33 -23.67
CA HIS A 490 -4.28 6.10 -24.82
C HIS A 490 -3.23 5.01 -24.61
N VAL A 491 -3.30 4.23 -23.53
CA VAL A 491 -2.22 3.28 -23.20
C VAL A 491 -2.57 1.87 -23.63
N VAL A 492 -1.81 1.33 -24.57
CA VAL A 492 -1.79 -0.11 -24.89
C VAL A 492 -0.58 -0.70 -24.17
N ILE A 493 -0.80 -1.36 -23.04
CA ILE A 493 0.25 -2.18 -22.42
C ILE A 493 0.22 -3.53 -23.14
N HIS A 494 1.17 -3.74 -24.06
CA HIS A 494 1.26 -4.99 -24.79
C HIS A 494 1.54 -6.14 -23.82
N SER A 495 0.66 -7.14 -23.81
CA SER A 495 0.81 -8.35 -22.99
C SER A 495 2.03 -9.20 -23.40
N ASN A 496 2.61 -8.92 -24.56
CA ASN A 496 3.76 -9.61 -25.13
C ASN A 496 4.88 -8.60 -25.46
N PRO A 497 5.85 -8.37 -24.56
CA PRO A 497 6.89 -7.36 -24.75
C PRO A 497 7.99 -7.76 -25.76
N VAL A 498 7.91 -8.96 -26.34
CA VAL A 498 8.98 -9.53 -27.18
C VAL A 498 9.18 -8.79 -28.51
N ASP A 499 8.13 -8.11 -28.99
CA ASP A 499 8.12 -7.48 -30.32
C ASP A 499 8.26 -5.94 -30.31
N ALA A 500 8.29 -5.30 -29.13
CA ALA A 500 8.54 -3.86 -29.01
C ALA A 500 10.05 -3.56 -28.98
N ARG A 501 10.78 -4.03 -29.99
CA ARG A 501 12.23 -3.79 -30.11
C ARG A 501 12.51 -2.48 -30.81
N SER A 502 12.59 -1.41 -30.02
CA SER A 502 13.46 -0.29 -30.32
C SER A 502 14.29 0.06 -29.09
N GLN A 503 15.50 -0.51 -29.03
CA GLN A 503 16.67 0.05 -28.33
C GLN A 503 16.44 0.60 -26.90
N VAL A 504 15.77 -0.14 -26.02
CA VAL A 504 15.81 0.19 -24.59
C VAL A 504 17.11 -0.39 -24.03
N ALA A 505 18.04 0.49 -23.65
CA ALA A 505 19.21 0.13 -22.85
C ALA A 505 18.76 -0.84 -21.76
N HIS A 506 19.42 -2.01 -21.66
CA HIS A 506 19.06 -3.07 -20.71
C HIS A 506 18.72 -2.46 -19.34
N ARG A 507 17.43 -2.38 -19.00
CA ARG A 507 17.01 -1.88 -17.69
C ARG A 507 17.58 -2.84 -16.64
N PRO A 508 18.11 -2.33 -15.51
CA PRO A 508 18.82 -3.19 -14.59
C PRO A 508 17.87 -4.27 -14.02
N PRO A 509 18.27 -5.56 -13.96
CA PRO A 509 17.38 -6.65 -13.56
C PRO A 509 16.71 -6.45 -12.20
N GLY A 510 15.43 -6.83 -12.10
CA GLY A 510 14.66 -6.74 -10.85
C GLY A 510 14.20 -5.33 -10.49
N SER A 511 14.67 -4.32 -11.23
CA SER A 511 14.33 -2.92 -10.98
C SER A 511 12.90 -2.56 -11.38
N GLY A 512 12.27 -3.34 -12.26
CA GLY A 512 10.85 -3.21 -12.61
C GLY A 512 9.93 -3.63 -11.46
N ALA A 513 10.19 -4.81 -10.89
CA ALA A 513 9.50 -5.30 -9.71
C ALA A 513 9.69 -4.38 -8.51
N ALA A 514 10.91 -3.86 -8.31
CA ALA A 514 11.22 -2.94 -7.23
C ALA A 514 10.49 -1.59 -7.40
N ALA A 515 10.48 -1.01 -8.61
CA ALA A 515 9.73 0.21 -8.90
C ALA A 515 8.22 0.03 -8.68
N ARG A 516 7.66 -1.11 -9.08
CA ARG A 516 6.25 -1.45 -8.78
C ARG A 516 6.00 -1.51 -7.28
N ASN A 517 6.86 -2.21 -6.52
CA ASN A 517 6.69 -2.35 -5.07
C ASN A 517 6.81 -1.00 -4.36
N ALA A 518 7.77 -0.16 -4.76
CA ALA A 518 7.95 1.19 -4.25
C ALA A 518 6.69 2.04 -4.45
N LEU A 519 6.15 2.07 -5.67
CA LEU A 519 4.96 2.84 -6.00
C LEU A 519 3.70 2.29 -5.31
N LEU A 520 3.61 0.96 -5.18
CA LEU A 520 2.52 0.31 -4.46
C LEU A 520 2.53 0.71 -2.97
N LEU A 521 3.70 0.72 -2.34
CA LEU A 521 3.87 1.14 -0.95
C LEU A 521 3.51 2.63 -0.78
N GLU A 522 4.02 3.51 -1.65
CA GLU A 522 3.73 4.95 -1.63
C GLU A 522 2.23 5.23 -1.70
N LEU A 523 1.54 4.64 -2.70
CA LEU A 523 0.11 4.87 -2.91
C LEU A 523 -0.75 4.25 -1.81
N THR A 524 -0.35 3.09 -1.29
CA THR A 524 -1.06 2.43 -0.18
C THR A 524 -0.98 3.27 1.08
N ASN A 525 0.23 3.69 1.49
CA ASN A 525 0.42 4.57 2.65
C ASN A 525 -0.36 5.89 2.49
N ARG A 526 -0.34 6.47 1.29
CA ARG A 526 -1.10 7.70 1.00
C ARG A 526 -2.61 7.50 1.14
N LEU A 527 -3.15 6.38 0.67
CA LEU A 527 -4.57 6.06 0.86
C LEU A 527 -4.89 5.75 2.31
N ASP A 528 -4.06 5.01 3.04
CA ASP A 528 -4.28 4.68 4.45
C ASP A 528 -4.25 5.94 5.33
N ASP A 529 -3.36 6.89 5.03
CA ASP A 529 -3.36 8.20 5.66
C ASP A 529 -4.65 8.98 5.39
N ALA A 530 -5.12 8.96 4.14
CA ALA A 530 -6.30 9.71 3.72
C ALA A 530 -7.63 9.03 4.14
N ALA A 531 -7.68 7.71 4.18
CA ALA A 531 -8.85 6.87 4.44
C ALA A 531 -9.09 6.70 5.95
N HIS A 532 -9.30 7.83 6.63
CA HIS A 532 -9.57 7.89 8.06
C HIS A 532 -10.96 8.45 8.36
N ASP A 533 -11.56 8.07 9.50
CA ASP A 533 -12.85 8.57 9.96
C ASP A 533 -12.91 10.10 10.05
N LEU A 534 -11.81 10.70 10.52
CA LEU A 534 -11.59 12.14 10.61
C LEU A 534 -11.75 12.87 9.26
N PHE A 535 -11.47 12.19 8.14
CA PHE A 535 -11.50 12.78 6.80
C PHE A 535 -12.80 12.44 6.05
N THR A 536 -13.80 11.89 6.73
CA THR A 536 -15.12 11.66 6.14
C THR A 536 -15.89 12.97 5.90
N LEU A 537 -16.87 12.92 5.00
CA LEU A 537 -17.80 14.04 4.79
C LEU A 537 -18.58 14.31 6.10
N GLY A 538 -18.63 15.59 6.51
CA GLY A 538 -19.17 15.99 7.81
C GLY A 538 -18.17 15.99 8.97
N ALA A 539 -16.90 15.69 8.71
CA ALA A 539 -15.76 15.90 9.61
C ALA A 539 -14.81 16.95 9.00
N LEU A 540 -13.50 16.68 8.88
CA LEU A 540 -12.57 17.58 8.18
C LEU A 540 -12.68 17.50 6.65
N GLY A 541 -13.28 16.43 6.13
CA GLY A 541 -13.53 16.24 4.71
C GLY A 541 -12.36 15.64 3.93
N LEU A 542 -12.67 15.22 2.70
CA LEU A 542 -11.76 14.40 1.89
C LEU A 542 -10.51 15.15 1.44
N HIS A 543 -10.64 16.44 1.10
CA HIS A 543 -9.51 17.27 0.69
C HIS A 543 -8.49 17.41 1.83
N ALA A 544 -8.96 17.63 3.07
CA ALA A 544 -8.07 17.68 4.24
C ALA A 544 -7.30 16.37 4.44
N GLY A 545 -7.95 15.22 4.24
CA GLY A 545 -7.26 13.93 4.28
C GLY A 545 -6.24 13.75 3.15
N ASN A 546 -6.52 14.27 1.95
CA ASN A 546 -5.57 14.20 0.83
C ASN A 546 -4.35 15.10 1.09
N VAL A 547 -4.54 16.29 1.67
CA VAL A 547 -3.44 17.18 2.08
C VAL A 547 -2.63 16.54 3.20
N TYR A 548 -3.30 16.03 4.25
CA TYR A 548 -2.64 15.34 5.36
C TYR A 548 -1.77 14.16 4.90
N ALA A 549 -2.27 13.37 3.94
CA ALA A 549 -1.54 12.23 3.38
C ALA A 549 -0.31 12.62 2.54
N ARG A 550 -0.14 13.91 2.19
CA ARG A 550 1.09 14.44 1.58
C ARG A 550 2.07 15.00 2.60
N CYS A 551 1.64 15.23 3.83
CA CYS A 551 2.51 15.70 4.90
C CYS A 551 3.41 14.57 5.42
N THR A 552 4.62 14.93 5.82
CA THR A 552 5.61 14.06 6.45
C THR A 552 5.85 14.47 7.90
N HIS A 553 6.66 13.71 8.63
CA HIS A 553 7.14 14.12 9.95
C HIS A 553 8.15 15.28 9.85
N ASP A 554 8.84 15.39 8.71
CA ASP A 554 9.67 16.55 8.38
C ASP A 554 8.80 17.72 7.89
N PRO A 555 9.15 18.98 8.27
CA PRO A 555 8.47 20.17 7.79
C PRO A 555 8.54 20.35 6.27
N LEU A 556 7.38 20.55 5.65
CA LEU A 556 7.23 20.88 4.23
C LEU A 556 6.74 22.33 4.05
N PRO A 557 7.30 23.09 3.09
CA PRO A 557 6.84 24.45 2.79
C PRO A 557 5.51 24.44 2.03
N LEU A 558 4.80 25.57 2.09
CA LEU A 558 3.47 25.71 1.46
C LEU A 558 3.48 25.44 -0.04
N GLY A 559 4.49 25.94 -0.75
CA GLY A 559 4.58 25.78 -2.21
C GLY A 559 4.67 24.32 -2.62
N GLU A 560 5.42 23.52 -1.86
CA GLU A 560 5.56 22.08 -2.10
C GLU A 560 4.26 21.33 -1.78
N LEU A 561 3.62 21.63 -0.64
CA LEU A 561 2.33 21.03 -0.31
C LEU A 561 1.23 21.37 -1.32
N ALA A 562 1.20 22.62 -1.82
CA ALA A 562 0.28 23.03 -2.87
C ALA A 562 0.51 22.26 -4.18
N GLN A 563 1.77 22.07 -4.56
CA GLN A 563 2.14 21.28 -5.74
C GLN A 563 1.78 19.80 -5.58
N LEU A 564 2.15 19.16 -4.47
CA LEU A 564 1.90 17.73 -4.19
C LEU A 564 0.41 17.38 -4.11
N THR A 565 -0.41 18.35 -3.73
CA THR A 565 -1.86 18.18 -3.61
C THR A 565 -2.62 18.64 -4.85
N GLY A 566 -1.94 19.22 -5.84
CA GLY A 566 -2.57 19.81 -7.02
C GLY A 566 -3.59 20.88 -6.63
N SER A 567 -3.29 21.69 -5.60
CA SER A 567 -4.16 22.73 -5.05
C SER A 567 -3.49 24.10 -5.15
N ASP A 568 -4.28 25.17 -5.13
CA ASP A 568 -3.75 26.53 -5.00
C ASP A 568 -3.31 26.82 -3.54
N ALA A 569 -2.36 27.73 -3.39
CA ALA A 569 -1.75 28.03 -2.09
C ALA A 569 -2.77 28.53 -1.05
N ALA A 570 -3.77 29.34 -1.46
CA ALA A 570 -4.77 29.89 -0.54
C ALA A 570 -5.66 28.79 0.04
N HIS A 571 -6.16 27.89 -0.81
CA HIS A 571 -6.98 26.76 -0.38
C HIS A 571 -6.19 25.74 0.46
N THR A 572 -4.92 25.54 0.12
CA THR A 572 -4.01 24.69 0.90
C THR A 572 -3.82 25.26 2.31
N VAL A 573 -3.55 26.56 2.46
CA VAL A 573 -3.42 27.20 3.79
C VAL A 573 -4.68 27.01 4.63
N GLN A 574 -5.87 27.29 4.07
CA GLN A 574 -7.14 27.09 4.79
C GLN A 574 -7.32 25.66 5.30
N THR A 575 -6.86 24.68 4.51
CA THR A 575 -6.92 23.28 4.88
C THR A 575 -5.89 22.92 5.95
N LEU A 576 -4.66 23.43 5.82
CA LEU A 576 -3.61 23.25 6.83
C LEU A 576 -3.99 23.86 8.18
N THR A 577 -4.61 25.04 8.20
CA THR A 577 -5.12 25.66 9.43
C THR A 577 -6.14 24.75 10.12
N ARG A 578 -7.11 24.20 9.39
CA ARG A 578 -8.09 23.25 9.96
C ARG A 578 -7.46 21.97 10.51
N LEU A 579 -6.38 21.49 9.90
CA LEU A 579 -5.63 20.33 10.38
C LEU A 579 -4.86 20.65 11.67
N ILE A 580 -4.33 21.87 11.80
CA ILE A 580 -3.68 22.36 13.04
C ILE A 580 -4.72 22.53 14.16
N GLU A 581 -5.87 23.14 13.87
CA GLU A 581 -6.98 23.28 14.84
C GLU A 581 -7.53 21.92 15.30
N ALA A 582 -7.35 20.86 14.50
CA ALA A 582 -7.69 19.50 14.86
C ALA A 582 -6.57 18.75 15.63
N ASP A 583 -5.42 19.40 15.89
CA ASP A 583 -4.23 18.86 16.55
C ASP A 583 -3.63 17.62 15.85
N VAL A 584 -3.86 17.48 14.54
CA VAL A 584 -3.25 16.40 13.73
C VAL A 584 -2.04 16.86 12.92
N LEU A 585 -1.81 18.17 12.84
CA LEU A 585 -0.71 18.78 12.11
C LEU A 585 -0.10 19.92 12.92
N LEU A 586 1.20 20.12 12.78
CA LEU A 586 1.95 21.16 13.48
C LEU A 586 2.59 22.13 12.47
N LEU A 587 2.72 23.40 12.87
CA LEU A 587 3.45 24.42 12.13
C LEU A 587 4.76 24.75 12.85
N SER A 588 5.87 24.60 12.14
CA SER A 588 7.20 25.04 12.56
C SER A 588 7.65 26.24 11.72
N ARG A 589 8.78 26.84 12.07
CA ARG A 589 9.42 27.89 11.25
C ARG A 589 9.71 27.43 9.80
N ASP A 590 9.98 26.14 9.63
CA ASP A 590 10.45 25.54 8.38
C ASP A 590 9.28 24.93 7.56
N GLY A 591 8.05 24.92 8.10
CA GLY A 591 6.86 24.44 7.41
C GLY A 591 5.94 23.55 8.27
N TRP A 592 5.01 22.88 7.59
CA TRP A 592 3.99 22.02 8.20
C TRP A 592 4.47 20.57 8.26
N HIS A 593 4.18 19.89 9.37
CA HIS A 593 4.57 18.49 9.58
C HIS A 593 3.58 17.75 10.48
N LYS A 594 3.63 16.42 10.37
CA LYS A 594 2.90 15.49 11.25
C LYS A 594 3.60 15.42 12.62
N PRO A 595 2.84 15.34 13.73
CA PRO A 595 3.40 15.03 15.04
C PRO A 595 4.00 13.60 15.03
N ALA A 596 4.97 13.35 15.92
CA ALA A 596 5.64 12.04 16.02
C ALA A 596 4.68 10.88 16.42
N ALA A 597 3.60 11.19 17.13
CA ALA A 597 2.53 10.25 17.44
C ALA A 597 1.31 10.56 16.57
N ASP A 598 0.69 9.54 15.98
CA ASP A 598 -0.55 9.72 15.24
C ASP A 598 -1.69 10.12 16.20
N ARG A 599 -2.31 11.27 15.93
CA ARG A 599 -3.40 11.85 16.74
C ARG A 599 -4.76 11.80 16.04
N ARG A 600 -4.86 11.15 14.88
CA ARG A 600 -6.08 11.11 14.07
C ARG A 600 -7.26 10.48 14.80
N ASP A 601 -7.03 9.42 15.56
CA ASP A 601 -8.07 8.74 16.36
C ASP A 601 -8.65 9.65 17.44
N ALA A 602 -7.78 10.30 18.23
CA ALA A 602 -8.21 11.25 19.25
C ALA A 602 -8.99 12.44 18.65
N ALA A 603 -8.55 12.94 17.49
CA ALA A 603 -9.26 14.00 16.77
C ALA A 603 -10.61 13.54 16.18
N ALA A 604 -10.74 12.25 15.83
CA ALA A 604 -11.99 11.65 15.37
C ALA A 604 -12.98 11.46 16.54
N ASP A 605 -12.49 11.03 17.71
CA ASP A 605 -13.28 10.90 18.93
C ASP A 605 -13.83 12.24 19.39
N ALA A 606 -12.98 13.28 19.43
CA ALA A 606 -13.38 14.64 19.79
C ALA A 606 -14.48 15.21 18.87
N ARG A 607 -14.59 14.69 17.63
CA ARG A 607 -15.62 15.09 16.66
C ARG A 607 -16.80 14.10 16.58
N GLY A 608 -16.78 13.02 17.36
CA GLY A 608 -17.83 12.00 17.36
C GLY A 608 -17.98 11.26 16.03
N VAL A 609 -16.87 11.06 15.30
CA VAL A 609 -16.89 10.43 13.96
C VAL A 609 -16.23 9.05 13.89
N THR A 610 -15.72 8.57 15.01
CA THR A 610 -15.07 7.27 15.16
C THR A 610 -15.99 6.10 14.80
N GLY A 611 -15.45 5.10 14.11
CA GLY A 611 -16.14 3.89 13.67
C GLY A 611 -16.96 4.05 12.39
N ARG A 612 -16.95 5.21 11.72
CA ARG A 612 -17.77 5.44 10.51
C ARG A 612 -17.36 4.57 9.33
N LEU A 613 -16.06 4.39 9.11
CA LEU A 613 -15.50 3.55 8.06
C LEU A 613 -15.70 2.06 8.39
N ALA A 614 -15.51 1.67 9.66
CA ALA A 614 -15.78 0.31 10.14
C ALA A 614 -17.25 -0.09 9.93
N ALA A 615 -18.20 0.74 10.39
CA ALA A 615 -19.64 0.53 10.18
C ALA A 615 -20.03 0.54 8.69
N ARG A 616 -19.23 1.18 7.82
CA ARG A 616 -19.42 1.10 6.37
C ARG A 616 -18.92 -0.23 5.82
N ALA A 617 -17.76 -0.71 6.25
CA ALA A 617 -17.21 -2.00 5.88
C ALA A 617 -18.16 -3.14 6.23
N GLU A 618 -18.71 -3.15 7.46
CA GLU A 618 -19.71 -4.12 7.90
C GLU A 618 -20.97 -4.11 7.02
N ARG A 619 -21.51 -2.92 6.74
CA ARG A 619 -22.68 -2.80 5.84
C ARG A 619 -22.37 -3.34 4.45
N TYR A 620 -21.19 -3.09 3.90
CA TYR A 620 -20.82 -3.58 2.58
C TYR A 620 -20.53 -5.08 2.55
N ALA A 621 -20.03 -5.65 3.64
CA ALA A 621 -19.92 -7.11 3.80
C ALA A 621 -21.30 -7.77 3.72
N VAL A 622 -22.28 -7.25 4.48
CA VAL A 622 -23.68 -7.74 4.42
C VAL A 622 -24.28 -7.59 3.02
N GLU A 623 -24.08 -6.44 2.37
CA GLU A 623 -24.58 -6.22 1.00
C GLU A 623 -23.95 -7.19 -0.03
N ARG A 624 -22.67 -7.52 0.11
CA ARG A 624 -21.98 -8.49 -0.75
C ARG A 624 -22.51 -9.90 -0.56
N GLU A 625 -22.74 -10.31 0.69
CA GLU A 625 -23.34 -11.61 0.98
C GLU A 625 -24.76 -11.72 0.44
N LEU A 626 -25.57 -10.66 0.57
CA LEU A 626 -26.91 -10.59 -0.04
C LEU A 626 -26.86 -10.75 -1.56
N TRP A 627 -25.96 -10.03 -2.22
CA TRP A 627 -25.82 -10.12 -3.68
C TRP A 627 -25.34 -11.50 -4.12
N ALA A 628 -24.37 -12.07 -3.41
CA ALA A 628 -23.88 -13.41 -3.69
C ALA A 628 -24.99 -14.44 -3.53
N TRP A 629 -25.81 -14.33 -2.48
CA TRP A 629 -26.97 -15.19 -2.25
C TRP A 629 -27.97 -15.09 -3.41
N TRP A 630 -28.31 -13.88 -3.86
CA TRP A 630 -29.19 -13.69 -5.01
C TRP A 630 -28.61 -14.26 -6.31
N CYS A 631 -27.32 -14.08 -6.59
CA CYS A 631 -26.68 -14.69 -7.76
C CYS A 631 -26.76 -16.22 -7.71
N ALA A 632 -26.54 -16.83 -6.54
CA ALA A 632 -26.66 -18.27 -6.37
C ALA A 632 -28.11 -18.77 -6.53
N GLU A 633 -29.10 -17.93 -6.23
CA GLU A 633 -30.51 -18.20 -6.52
C GLU A 633 -30.80 -18.13 -8.03
N LEU A 634 -30.31 -17.09 -8.71
CA LEU A 634 -30.44 -16.96 -10.17
C LEU A 634 -29.81 -18.12 -10.92
N ASP A 635 -28.58 -18.51 -10.57
CA ASP A 635 -27.90 -19.66 -11.18
C ASP A 635 -28.75 -20.93 -11.05
N TRP A 636 -29.34 -21.16 -9.88
CA TRP A 636 -30.21 -22.31 -9.63
C TRP A 636 -31.52 -22.25 -10.42
N MET A 637 -32.15 -21.07 -10.51
CA MET A 637 -33.34 -20.86 -11.33
C MET A 637 -33.07 -21.12 -12.81
N ASN A 638 -31.87 -20.78 -13.29
CA ASN A 638 -31.45 -20.98 -14.67
C ASN A 638 -30.87 -22.37 -14.95
N THR A 639 -30.51 -23.14 -13.91
CA THR A 639 -30.02 -24.52 -14.07
C THR A 639 -31.13 -25.42 -14.63
N PRO A 640 -30.86 -26.30 -15.61
CA PRO A 640 -31.83 -27.27 -16.10
C PRO A 640 -32.39 -28.16 -14.99
N ARG A 641 -33.67 -28.53 -15.08
CA ARG A 641 -34.37 -29.26 -13.99
C ARG A 641 -33.72 -30.60 -13.62
N ALA A 642 -33.07 -31.27 -14.58
CA ALA A 642 -32.35 -32.53 -14.38
C ALA A 642 -31.07 -32.37 -13.52
N GLU A 643 -30.49 -31.18 -13.49
CA GLU A 643 -29.22 -30.89 -12.82
C GLU A 643 -29.41 -30.02 -11.56
N ARG A 644 -30.65 -29.63 -11.24
CA ARG A 644 -30.93 -28.75 -10.10
C ARG A 644 -30.66 -29.45 -8.77
N PRO A 645 -29.71 -28.96 -7.96
CA PRO A 645 -29.50 -29.50 -6.61
C PRO A 645 -30.69 -29.17 -5.70
N LYS A 646 -31.07 -30.11 -4.81
CA LYS A 646 -32.09 -29.88 -3.78
C LYS A 646 -31.55 -28.89 -2.74
N ARG A 647 -32.36 -27.90 -2.35
CA ARG A 647 -32.00 -26.88 -1.35
C ARG A 647 -32.93 -26.92 -0.13
N PRO A 648 -32.40 -26.68 1.07
CA PRO A 648 -33.22 -26.54 2.27
C PRO A 648 -34.07 -25.27 2.21
N ALA A 649 -35.30 -25.35 2.74
CA ALA A 649 -36.19 -24.20 2.88
C ALA A 649 -35.62 -23.18 3.89
N PRO A 650 -36.03 -21.89 3.82
CA PRO A 650 -35.64 -20.90 4.83
C PRO A 650 -36.01 -21.38 6.23
N GLY A 651 -35.03 -21.52 7.13
CA GLY A 651 -35.21 -22.02 8.51
C GLY A 651 -34.90 -23.51 8.74
N GLN A 652 -34.76 -24.34 7.70
CA GLN A 652 -34.40 -25.77 7.85
C GLN A 652 -32.94 -25.99 8.28
N LEU A 653 -32.07 -24.98 8.14
CA LEU A 653 -30.66 -25.07 8.54
C LEU A 653 -30.45 -25.02 10.06
N VAL A 654 -31.46 -24.64 10.85
CA VAL A 654 -31.41 -24.70 12.32
C VAL A 654 -31.52 -26.14 12.83
N LEU A 655 -31.98 -27.09 11.98
CA LEU A 655 -32.27 -28.48 12.36
C LEU A 655 -31.35 -29.52 11.70
N VAL A 656 -30.33 -29.09 10.93
CA VAL A 656 -29.40 -29.99 10.24
C VAL A 656 -27.96 -29.62 10.60
N PRO A 657 -27.30 -30.33 11.53
CA PRO A 657 -26.00 -29.92 12.04
C PRO A 657 -24.79 -30.18 11.11
N ASP A 658 -24.94 -30.85 9.95
CA ASP A 658 -23.77 -31.63 9.49
C ASP A 658 -23.69 -31.99 7.99
N LEU A 659 -23.53 -31.00 7.10
CA LEU A 659 -23.17 -31.25 5.68
C LEU A 659 -22.39 -30.06 5.07
N GLY A 660 -21.05 -30.05 5.19
CA GLY A 660 -20.16 -29.17 4.40
C GLY A 660 -20.49 -27.67 4.42
N PRO A 661 -20.00 -26.87 3.44
CA PRO A 661 -20.49 -25.50 3.28
C PRO A 661 -21.98 -25.58 2.96
N ALA A 662 -22.82 -25.31 3.96
CA ALA A 662 -24.25 -25.53 3.90
C ALA A 662 -24.83 -24.92 2.60
N PRO A 663 -25.62 -25.68 1.82
CA PRO A 663 -26.28 -25.13 0.64
C PRO A 663 -27.10 -23.91 1.07
N ARG A 664 -26.80 -22.74 0.48
CA ARG A 664 -27.50 -21.50 0.80
C ARG A 664 -29.01 -21.77 0.79
N PRO A 665 -29.73 -21.37 1.85
CA PRO A 665 -31.18 -21.59 1.90
C PRO A 665 -31.82 -20.85 0.72
N ILE A 666 -33.05 -21.24 0.35
CA ILE A 666 -33.77 -20.54 -0.72
C ILE A 666 -33.83 -19.04 -0.41
N HIS A 667 -33.54 -18.18 -1.39
CA HIS A 667 -33.59 -16.74 -1.18
C HIS A 667 -35.03 -16.34 -0.78
N PRO A 668 -35.24 -15.61 0.33
CA PRO A 668 -36.56 -15.21 0.79
C PRO A 668 -37.37 -14.51 -0.29
N ARG A 669 -38.68 -14.77 -0.30
CA ARG A 669 -39.63 -14.21 -1.24
C ARG A 669 -40.73 -13.47 -0.48
N THR A 670 -41.18 -12.36 -1.04
CA THR A 670 -42.40 -11.65 -0.62
C THR A 670 -43.64 -12.48 -0.94
N ALA A 671 -44.79 -12.12 -0.37
CA ALA A 671 -46.08 -12.75 -0.70
C ALA A 671 -46.41 -12.73 -2.20
N ASN A 672 -45.85 -11.78 -2.95
CA ASN A 672 -46.03 -11.65 -4.41
C ASN A 672 -44.95 -12.40 -5.21
N GLY A 673 -44.18 -13.30 -4.59
CA GLY A 673 -43.14 -14.11 -5.25
C GLY A 673 -41.85 -13.36 -5.64
N ARG A 674 -41.75 -12.05 -5.36
CA ARG A 674 -40.53 -11.25 -5.62
C ARG A 674 -39.47 -11.50 -4.55
N ALA A 675 -38.19 -11.31 -4.89
CA ALA A 675 -37.08 -11.41 -3.94
C ALA A 675 -37.26 -10.45 -2.76
N ASP A 676 -37.15 -10.97 -1.53
CA ASP A 676 -37.24 -10.20 -0.29
C ASP A 676 -35.85 -9.98 0.32
N TYR A 677 -35.19 -8.90 -0.11
CA TYR A 677 -33.88 -8.51 0.41
C TYR A 677 -33.90 -8.08 1.88
N ARG A 678 -35.05 -7.66 2.42
CA ARG A 678 -35.16 -7.26 3.82
C ARG A 678 -35.15 -8.50 4.72
N ALA A 679 -35.94 -9.51 4.37
CA ALA A 679 -35.93 -10.80 5.05
C ALA A 679 -34.56 -11.48 4.93
N ALA A 680 -33.96 -11.46 3.73
CA ALA A 680 -32.61 -11.98 3.51
C ALA A 680 -31.57 -11.29 4.41
N ARG A 681 -31.65 -9.95 4.54
CA ARG A 681 -30.75 -9.18 5.41
C ARG A 681 -30.90 -9.60 6.86
N CYS A 682 -32.14 -9.73 7.35
CA CYS A 682 -32.45 -10.15 8.71
C CYS A 682 -31.85 -11.54 9.04
N ILE A 683 -31.89 -12.47 8.08
CA ILE A 683 -31.30 -13.80 8.21
C ILE A 683 -29.77 -13.71 8.34
N ILE A 684 -29.11 -12.92 7.49
CA ILE A 684 -27.65 -12.77 7.52
C ILE A 684 -27.18 -12.08 8.81
N THR A 685 -27.89 -11.05 9.26
CA THR A 685 -27.49 -10.28 10.44
C THR A 685 -28.01 -10.86 11.75
N GLY A 686 -28.80 -11.94 11.71
CA GLY A 686 -29.42 -12.52 12.90
C GLY A 686 -30.41 -11.59 13.61
N THR A 687 -30.94 -10.57 12.91
CA THR A 687 -31.81 -9.55 13.49
C THR A 687 -33.27 -9.78 13.09
N THR A 688 -34.21 -9.54 14.00
CA THR A 688 -35.65 -9.55 13.68
C THR A 688 -35.99 -8.36 12.76
N PRO A 689 -36.86 -8.52 11.74
CA PRO A 689 -37.27 -7.39 10.92
C PRO A 689 -37.87 -6.29 11.80
N PRO A 690 -37.46 -5.02 11.65
CA PRO A 690 -38.15 -3.93 12.33
C PRO A 690 -39.63 -3.98 11.93
N ALA A 691 -40.56 -3.71 12.84
CA ALA A 691 -41.98 -3.68 12.50
C ALA A 691 -42.21 -2.75 11.29
N ARG A 692 -43.08 -3.12 10.35
CA ARG A 692 -43.55 -2.14 9.36
C ARG A 692 -44.13 -0.96 10.16
N PRO A 693 -43.75 0.29 9.90
CA PRO A 693 -44.49 1.40 10.46
C PRO A 693 -45.96 1.16 10.07
N ARG A 694 -46.84 1.05 11.08
CA ARG A 694 -48.27 0.93 10.81
C ARG A 694 -48.64 2.17 9.99
N PRO A 695 -49.34 2.03 8.85
CA PRO A 695 -49.87 3.20 8.17
C PRO A 695 -50.67 3.99 9.21
N VAL A 696 -50.27 5.23 9.44
CA VAL A 696 -51.01 6.13 10.34
C VAL A 696 -52.37 6.34 9.66
N PRO A 697 -53.50 6.17 10.38
CA PRO A 697 -54.80 6.41 9.80
C PRO A 697 -54.86 7.85 9.27
N VAL A 698 -55.13 7.97 7.98
CA VAL A 698 -55.25 9.23 7.26
C VAL A 698 -56.51 9.94 7.78
N SER A 699 -56.35 11.16 8.29
CA SER A 699 -57.48 11.98 8.77
C SER A 699 -58.46 12.25 7.63
N ASP A 700 -59.74 12.54 7.95
CA ASP A 700 -60.74 12.78 6.91
C ASP A 700 -60.40 14.00 6.03
N ALA A 701 -59.69 14.98 6.57
CA ALA A 701 -59.17 16.13 5.82
C ALA A 701 -58.09 15.74 4.79
N GLU A 702 -57.20 14.81 5.15
CA GLU A 702 -56.16 14.31 4.24
C GLU A 702 -56.74 13.40 3.16
N ARG A 703 -57.85 12.70 3.44
CA ARG A 703 -58.57 11.86 2.47
C ARG A 703 -59.19 12.71 1.36
N ILE A 704 -59.75 13.87 1.71
CA ILE A 704 -60.28 14.84 0.74
C ILE A 704 -59.18 15.37 -0.19
N ILE A 705 -57.98 15.62 0.33
CA ILE A 705 -56.83 16.07 -0.48
C ILE A 705 -56.39 14.97 -1.47
N MET A 706 -56.35 13.70 -1.04
CA MET A 706 -56.05 12.58 -1.92
C MET A 706 -57.10 12.41 -3.03
N ASP A 707 -58.39 12.50 -2.68
CA ASP A 707 -59.50 12.24 -3.62
C ASP A 707 -59.71 13.37 -4.64
N VAL A 708 -59.50 14.63 -4.24
CA VAL A 708 -59.72 15.79 -5.12
C VAL A 708 -58.49 16.10 -5.98
N LEU A 709 -57.28 15.91 -5.47
CA LEU A 709 -56.04 16.32 -6.14
C LEU A 709 -55.20 15.14 -6.66
N GLY A 710 -55.62 13.89 -6.46
CA GLY A 710 -54.91 12.69 -6.92
C GLY A 710 -53.56 12.43 -6.23
N ALA A 711 -53.28 13.15 -5.14
CA ALA A 711 -51.96 13.18 -4.51
C ALA A 711 -51.66 11.89 -3.71
N LYS A 712 -50.40 11.42 -3.75
CA LYS A 712 -49.94 10.25 -2.99
C LYS A 712 -49.04 10.65 -1.81
N PRO A 713 -49.21 10.06 -0.61
CA PRO A 713 -48.39 10.38 0.55
C PRO A 713 -46.99 9.77 0.45
N ILE A 714 -45.95 10.56 0.76
CA ILE A 714 -44.54 10.13 0.79
C ILE A 714 -44.00 10.24 2.22
N GLY A 715 -44.35 9.25 3.05
CA GLY A 715 -43.77 9.04 4.39
C GLY A 715 -44.16 10.04 5.48
N THR A 716 -43.97 9.63 6.73
CA THR A 716 -44.23 10.41 7.95
C THR A 716 -42.93 10.96 8.52
N MET A 717 -42.87 12.26 8.81
CA MET A 717 -41.76 12.89 9.52
C MET A 717 -42.14 13.07 11.00
N PRO A 718 -41.43 12.47 11.96
CA PRO A 718 -41.60 12.85 13.36
C PRO A 718 -41.01 14.25 13.58
N PHE A 719 -41.75 15.12 14.27
CA PHE A 719 -41.19 16.39 14.75
C PHE A 719 -40.02 16.09 15.71
N PRO A 720 -38.83 16.70 15.53
CA PRO A 720 -37.82 16.67 16.58
C PRO A 720 -38.37 17.42 17.79
N ARG A 721 -38.41 16.76 18.96
CA ARG A 721 -38.70 17.43 20.23
C ARG A 721 -37.64 18.51 20.44
N SER A 722 -38.08 19.73 20.71
CA SER A 722 -37.19 20.82 21.13
C SER A 722 -36.46 20.41 22.40
N HIS A 723 -35.13 20.57 22.39
CA HIS A 723 -34.30 20.54 23.59
C HIS A 723 -34.60 21.78 24.43
N ASP A 724 -35.67 21.75 25.21
CA ASP A 724 -35.77 22.55 26.44
C ASP A 724 -36.98 22.04 27.23
N GLU A 725 -36.73 21.19 28.23
CA GLU A 725 -37.56 20.98 29.41
C GLU A 725 -36.85 19.98 30.32
N THR A 726 -36.17 20.51 31.33
CA THR A 726 -35.57 19.79 32.45
C THR A 726 -36.67 19.10 33.27
N GLN A 727 -36.62 17.77 33.34
CA GLN A 727 -37.49 16.99 34.23
C GLN A 727 -36.77 16.76 35.58
N PRO A 728 -37.33 17.18 36.73
CA PRO A 728 -36.71 16.94 38.03
C PRO A 728 -36.91 15.50 38.51
N ASP A 729 -35.88 15.00 39.18
CA ASP A 729 -35.70 13.66 39.74
C ASP A 729 -36.66 13.40 40.92
N PRO A 730 -37.40 12.27 40.98
CA PRO A 730 -38.28 11.99 42.11
C PRO A 730 -37.66 10.98 43.07
N LEU A 731 -37.07 11.49 44.15
CA LEU A 731 -36.97 10.77 45.42
C LEU A 731 -37.75 11.52 46.51
N GLU A 732 -38.42 10.72 47.34
CA GLU A 732 -39.13 11.02 48.59
C GLU A 732 -40.62 11.40 48.54
N GLY A 733 -41.40 10.72 49.39
CA GLY A 733 -42.67 11.26 49.92
C GLY A 733 -43.91 10.38 49.77
N LYS A 734 -44.04 9.32 50.59
CA LYS A 734 -45.36 8.75 50.93
C LYS A 734 -46.12 9.73 51.85
N ALA A 735 -47.36 10.07 51.48
CA ALA A 735 -48.58 9.97 52.32
C ALA A 735 -49.61 11.11 52.12
N GLN A 736 -50.83 10.68 51.78
CA GLN A 736 -52.15 11.10 52.27
C GLN A 736 -52.77 12.48 51.94
N ARG A 737 -53.94 12.38 51.26
CA ARG A 737 -55.20 13.16 51.38
C ARG A 737 -55.10 14.67 51.03
N SER A 738 -56.00 15.32 50.29
CA SER A 738 -57.42 15.15 50.02
C SER A 738 -57.87 16.17 48.95
N GLY A 739 -58.83 15.78 48.10
CA GLY A 739 -59.93 16.61 47.60
C GLY A 739 -59.65 17.89 46.81
N ALA A 740 -59.81 17.84 45.48
CA ALA A 740 -60.75 18.68 44.71
C ALA A 740 -60.64 18.37 43.20
N ARG A 741 -61.79 18.23 42.54
CA ARG A 741 -61.91 17.95 41.09
C ARG A 741 -61.57 19.19 40.25
N GLN A 742 -60.72 19.03 39.24
CA GLN A 742 -60.80 19.76 37.97
C GLN A 742 -60.56 18.79 36.80
N PRO A 743 -61.22 18.98 35.64
CA PRO A 743 -61.36 17.96 34.61
C PRO A 743 -60.08 17.79 33.78
N TYR A 744 -59.72 16.52 33.59
CA TYR A 744 -58.67 16.04 32.71
C TYR A 744 -58.96 16.42 31.25
N ARG A 745 -58.30 17.47 30.73
CA ARG A 745 -58.15 17.67 29.28
C ARG A 745 -56.97 16.83 28.82
N GLU A 746 -57.29 15.70 28.22
CA GLU A 746 -56.33 14.81 27.56
C GLU A 746 -55.79 15.51 26.31
N ARG A 747 -54.67 16.23 26.47
CA ARG A 747 -53.97 16.90 25.36
C ARG A 747 -53.18 15.83 24.58
N THR A 748 -53.81 15.25 23.58
CA THR A 748 -53.21 14.34 22.61
C THR A 748 -52.40 15.13 21.57
N ASP A 749 -51.26 15.70 21.97
CA ASP A 749 -50.30 16.27 21.01
C ASP A 749 -49.47 15.13 20.38
N ARG A 750 -50.02 14.51 19.34
CA ARG A 750 -49.28 13.73 18.33
C ARG A 750 -49.60 14.28 16.94
N THR A 751 -49.12 15.48 16.65
CA THR A 751 -49.13 16.03 15.29
C THR A 751 -47.97 15.43 14.49
N THR A 752 -48.31 14.56 13.54
CA THR A 752 -47.39 14.08 12.49
C THR A 752 -47.84 14.69 11.17
N THR A 753 -46.96 15.39 10.45
CA THR A 753 -47.30 15.96 9.14
C THR A 753 -46.92 14.96 8.04
N VAL A 754 -47.89 14.62 7.19
CA VAL A 754 -47.69 13.78 5.99
C VAL A 754 -47.45 14.70 4.79
N ARG A 755 -46.37 14.50 4.03
CA ARG A 755 -46.13 15.23 2.78
C ARG A 755 -46.78 14.53 1.60
N PHE A 756 -47.40 15.32 0.73
CA PHE A 756 -48.05 14.90 -0.50
C PHE A 756 -47.28 15.45 -1.71
N VAL A 757 -47.29 14.71 -2.82
CA VAL A 757 -46.83 15.20 -4.13
C VAL A 757 -47.99 15.09 -5.11
N GLY A 758 -48.27 16.18 -5.82
CA GLY A 758 -49.22 16.27 -6.94
C GLY A 758 -48.56 15.86 -8.25
#